data_AF-A0A1X7ATK8-F1
#
_entry.id   AF-A0A1X7ATK8-F1
#
_cell.length_a   1.000
_cell.length_b   1.000
_cell.length_c   1.000
_cell.angle_alpha   90.00
_cell.angle_beta   90.00
_cell.angle_gamma   90.00
#
_symmetry.space_group_name_H-M   'P 1'
#
loop_
_entity.id
_entity.type
_entity.pdbx_description
1 polymer ?
#
loop_
_entity_poly.entity_id
_entity_poly.type
_entity_poly.pdbx_seq_one_letter_code
_entity_poly.pdbx_strand_id
1 'polypeptide(L)'
;MLELSKQDVELDAPCTNKEEALGFIVSRMVDGGLVQPDYLAGMVERESQTSTYLGNGIAIPHGTPETRDMVKQTGIKVARFPKGLDWSNGQTVYTAVGIAAKSDEHLGILKKLTHIISSDELSKRLHTTSSPDEVIAILKGEADAPTLSIHLPNLRTGMKLAFSDEARALTVSILRKASPGPQINWGAMILLQPLQLADNLWLLCTLDDVHPPMLAAVQFHSPDLPNALFITLITRGNVHKPFMDQLMALRHSGLIDKLTSAPDPQTLYRLLKGVHAEGKTATCRIPLPHGLHARPAAQLVELVNSLGVDVLVENLDGDGDPVKANSIARLISLGACFGHRLRFSIADNPHVQNQLDSLLREVAKGLGDEPTPLPDDLPVDDSQSTQPAQQHRPTAAPKPGEKIKGLCGAPGMAVGSVFVQQEVTYNYQEQATNPAEQRQRLEDAIATVRARIRERIKVTGTQASSNEAKLIAGMHLALLDDPSLIDDAQELIPLNKSAEWAWHTTYEQLASQQENNPDKLLAERAADFRDVGSQVLSVLTGTDNESNESAPHILVCHELPASKVPMLDPAITLAVVTAVGGVTSHAAILARSAGIPLLVGCGEQVLQIPADSRLIVNCDDQYTLIADSEDAVQQALAEKQTREEAIRVAHDNRMKPAITTDGVQLEVVANVTNSSQIQKALDLGAEGVGLYRSEFVYMEFGREPTVEQQVTEYGQALSLLQGRPFVVRTLDVGGDKPLPYLPMETEENPFLGIRGARLSRLYPDMLKRQLEALIKSGLAADKDENNKPNLKIMFPMICDIHEWRELKQMTADVVNDHTGLSFELGMMVEIPSAALMSDIFAPELDFFSVGTNDLTQYTMAIDRGHPTLSAMADPIHPSILRQIKMTVDSADSHNGWVGVCGELAADPVGSIILAGLGVKELSMSVKAIPLTKSRLREVSMKQAQAMAEAALYAESAQAVRALKPEDF
;
A
#
# COMPACT_ATOMS: atom_id res chain seq x y z
N MET A 1 -10.47 27.30 2.57
CA MET A 1 -11.71 26.48 2.57
C MET A 1 -12.77 27.33 1.89
N LEU A 2 -13.33 26.92 0.75
CA LEU A 2 -14.31 27.73 0.01
C LEU A 2 -15.67 27.67 0.71
N GLU A 3 -16.08 28.76 1.35
CA GLU A 3 -17.40 28.88 1.98
C GLU A 3 -18.47 29.15 0.91
N LEU A 4 -19.19 28.11 0.48
CA LEU A 4 -20.35 28.24 -0.41
C LEU A 4 -21.56 28.74 0.41
N SER A 5 -22.16 29.85 -0.01
CA SER A 5 -23.35 30.45 0.62
C SER A 5 -24.59 30.30 -0.27
N LYS A 6 -25.78 30.59 0.26
CA LYS A 6 -27.02 30.54 -0.53
C LYS A 6 -27.02 31.51 -1.72
N GLN A 7 -26.24 32.59 -1.65
CA GLN A 7 -26.11 33.59 -2.72
C GLN A 7 -25.24 33.09 -3.88
N ASP A 8 -24.59 31.94 -3.72
CA ASP A 8 -23.74 31.31 -4.73
C ASP A 8 -24.48 30.24 -5.53
N VAL A 9 -25.75 29.96 -5.20
CA VAL A 9 -26.58 28.93 -5.83
C VAL A 9 -27.79 29.55 -6.51
N GLU A 10 -27.89 29.36 -7.82
CA GLU A 10 -29.08 29.69 -8.61
C GLU A 10 -29.82 28.39 -8.98
N LEU A 11 -31.07 28.25 -8.52
CA LEU A 11 -31.85 27.03 -8.72
C LEU A 11 -32.53 26.97 -10.10
N ASP A 12 -32.91 28.11 -10.67
CA ASP A 12 -33.67 28.17 -11.91
C ASP A 12 -33.03 29.15 -12.89
N ALA A 13 -31.79 28.84 -13.32
CA ALA A 13 -31.06 29.70 -14.23
C ALA A 13 -31.78 29.78 -15.60
N PRO A 14 -32.09 30.99 -16.11
CA PRO A 14 -32.91 31.19 -17.30
C PRO A 14 -32.11 31.03 -18.60
N CYS A 15 -31.42 29.90 -18.74
CA CYS A 15 -30.57 29.60 -19.89
C CYS A 15 -31.24 28.52 -20.76
N THR A 16 -31.11 28.63 -22.09
CA THR A 16 -31.69 27.70 -23.06
C THR A 16 -30.65 26.92 -23.86
N ASN A 17 -29.38 27.33 -23.78
CA ASN A 17 -28.25 26.67 -24.43
C ASN A 17 -26.97 26.84 -23.58
N LYS A 18 -25.92 26.09 -23.93
CA LYS A 18 -24.63 26.12 -23.21
C LYS A 18 -23.98 27.51 -23.21
N GLU A 19 -24.04 28.25 -24.30
CA GLU A 19 -23.39 29.56 -24.43
C GLU A 19 -24.02 30.57 -23.44
N GLU A 20 -25.35 30.58 -23.34
CA GLU A 20 -26.10 31.34 -22.34
C GLU A 20 -25.74 30.91 -20.91
N ALA A 21 -25.58 29.61 -20.66
CA ALA A 21 -25.20 29.08 -19.35
C ALA A 21 -23.80 29.54 -18.91
N LEU A 22 -22.81 29.49 -19.80
CA LEU A 22 -21.45 29.98 -19.52
C LEU A 22 -21.45 31.48 -19.25
N GLY A 23 -22.16 32.26 -20.09
CA GLY A 23 -22.33 33.70 -19.88
C GLY A 23 -23.01 34.03 -18.55
N PHE A 24 -24.05 33.29 -18.19
CA PHE A 24 -24.77 33.45 -16.93
C PHE A 24 -23.87 33.18 -15.72
N ILE A 25 -23.14 32.06 -15.72
CA ILE A 25 -22.21 31.68 -14.65
C ILE A 25 -21.12 32.75 -14.46
N VAL A 26 -20.49 33.22 -15.55
CA VAL A 26 -19.48 34.28 -15.47
C VAL A 26 -20.07 35.59 -14.99
N SER A 27 -21.29 35.96 -15.42
CA SER A 27 -21.97 37.16 -14.91
C SER A 27 -22.15 37.11 -13.38
N ARG A 28 -22.53 35.96 -12.82
CA ARG A 28 -22.65 35.75 -11.37
C ARG A 28 -21.30 35.79 -10.66
N MET A 29 -20.23 35.31 -11.30
CA MET A 29 -18.87 35.44 -10.77
C MET A 29 -18.38 36.89 -10.75
N VAL A 30 -18.70 37.67 -11.78
CA VAL A 30 -18.38 39.11 -11.85
C VAL A 30 -19.16 39.89 -10.79
N ASP A 31 -20.46 39.64 -10.66
CA ASP A 31 -21.33 40.25 -9.63
C ASP A 31 -20.82 39.92 -8.21
N GLY A 32 -20.33 38.69 -8.01
CA GLY A 32 -19.71 38.23 -6.77
C GLY A 32 -18.27 38.70 -6.55
N GLY A 33 -17.69 39.49 -7.47
CA GLY A 33 -16.33 40.01 -7.35
C GLY A 33 -15.21 38.98 -7.56
N LEU A 34 -15.52 37.78 -8.07
CA LEU A 34 -14.58 36.66 -8.21
C LEU A 34 -13.66 36.82 -9.42
N VAL A 35 -14.17 37.35 -10.54
CA VAL A 35 -13.45 37.45 -11.82
C VAL A 35 -13.69 38.79 -12.54
N GLN A 36 -12.85 39.12 -13.52
CA GLN A 36 -13.07 40.22 -14.45
C GLN A 36 -14.06 39.82 -15.57
N PRO A 37 -14.79 40.76 -16.19
CA PRO A 37 -15.75 40.46 -17.28
C PRO A 37 -15.15 39.66 -18.44
N ASP A 38 -13.88 39.90 -18.78
CA ASP A 38 -13.19 39.24 -19.90
C ASP A 38 -12.89 37.75 -19.64
N TYR A 39 -13.11 37.26 -18.40
CA TYR A 39 -12.93 35.85 -18.03
C TYR A 39 -13.83 34.89 -18.83
N LEU A 40 -14.95 35.39 -19.37
CA LEU A 40 -15.83 34.60 -20.24
C LEU A 40 -15.10 34.05 -21.46
N ALA A 41 -14.18 34.82 -22.05
CA ALA A 41 -13.42 34.37 -23.22
C ALA A 41 -12.59 33.12 -22.90
N GLY A 42 -11.92 33.11 -21.75
CA GLY A 42 -11.16 31.94 -21.29
C GLY A 42 -12.03 30.75 -20.93
N MET A 43 -13.22 30.97 -20.36
CA MET A 43 -14.14 29.87 -20.04
C MET A 43 -14.73 29.22 -21.29
N VAL A 44 -15.07 30.02 -22.30
CA VAL A 44 -15.54 29.52 -23.61
C VAL A 44 -14.41 28.82 -24.36
N GLU A 45 -13.20 29.38 -24.35
CA GLU A 45 -12.03 28.74 -24.96
C GLU A 45 -11.74 27.38 -24.31
N ARG A 46 -11.75 27.31 -22.97
CA ARG A 46 -11.55 26.05 -22.23
C ARG A 46 -12.58 24.98 -22.59
N GLU A 47 -13.85 25.37 -22.70
CA GLU A 47 -14.95 24.49 -23.11
C GLU A 47 -14.79 24.01 -24.56
N SER A 48 -14.26 24.85 -25.45
CA SER A 48 -14.05 24.51 -26.87
C SER A 48 -12.94 23.48 -27.08
N GLN A 49 -11.94 23.44 -26.19
CA GLN A 49 -10.85 22.47 -26.23
C GLN A 49 -11.31 21.07 -25.80
N THR A 50 -12.09 21.00 -24.72
CA THR A 50 -12.66 19.74 -24.21
C THR A 50 -13.88 20.07 -23.36
N SER A 51 -14.99 19.36 -23.58
CA SER A 51 -16.23 19.53 -22.81
C SER A 51 -15.97 19.47 -21.30
N THR A 52 -16.57 20.39 -20.56
CA THR A 52 -16.52 20.42 -19.09
C THR A 52 -17.59 19.55 -18.44
N TYR A 53 -18.28 18.72 -19.23
CA TYR A 53 -19.18 17.69 -18.75
C TYR A 53 -18.41 16.59 -18.00
N LEU A 54 -18.89 16.20 -16.82
CA LEU A 54 -18.22 15.20 -15.97
C LEU A 54 -19.00 13.90 -15.76
N GLY A 55 -20.23 13.80 -16.26
CA GLY A 55 -21.10 12.65 -16.00
C GLY A 55 -22.32 13.02 -15.17
N ASN A 56 -23.35 12.16 -15.21
CA ASN A 56 -24.58 12.27 -14.43
C ASN A 56 -25.20 13.68 -14.43
N GLY A 57 -25.18 14.36 -15.58
CA GLY A 57 -25.82 15.67 -15.74
C GLY A 57 -25.14 16.85 -15.04
N ILE A 58 -23.85 16.73 -14.70
CA ILE A 58 -23.06 17.77 -14.02
C ILE A 58 -21.94 18.28 -14.95
N ALA A 59 -21.74 19.60 -14.98
CA ALA A 59 -20.61 20.24 -15.67
C ALA A 59 -19.82 21.19 -14.76
N ILE A 60 -18.53 21.38 -15.04
CA ILE A 60 -17.64 22.28 -14.28
C ILE A 60 -16.92 23.27 -15.20
N PRO A 61 -17.61 24.33 -15.65
CA PRO A 61 -16.98 25.34 -16.49
C PRO A 61 -15.98 26.20 -15.69
N HIS A 62 -14.79 26.40 -16.26
CA HIS A 62 -13.69 27.19 -15.70
C HIS A 62 -12.85 27.81 -16.83
N GLY A 63 -12.09 28.86 -16.54
CA GLY A 63 -11.20 29.51 -17.52
C GLY A 63 -9.91 28.75 -17.81
N THR A 64 -9.22 29.12 -18.89
CA THR A 64 -7.89 28.60 -19.25
C THR A 64 -6.78 29.14 -18.33
N PRO A 65 -5.58 28.52 -18.28
CA PRO A 65 -4.44 29.02 -17.53
C PRO A 65 -4.08 30.49 -17.84
N GLU A 66 -4.26 30.93 -19.08
CA GLU A 66 -3.95 32.28 -19.57
C GLU A 66 -4.93 33.34 -19.00
N THR A 67 -6.08 32.93 -18.49
CA THR A 67 -7.07 33.82 -17.86
C THR A 67 -7.00 33.82 -16.32
N ARG A 68 -5.99 33.18 -15.72
CA ARG A 68 -5.80 33.14 -14.26
C ARG A 68 -5.59 34.52 -13.64
N ASP A 69 -4.91 35.43 -14.34
CA ASP A 69 -4.70 36.82 -13.88
C ASP A 69 -6.00 37.63 -13.80
N MET A 70 -7.07 37.15 -14.45
CA MET A 70 -8.40 37.76 -14.41
C MET A 70 -9.22 37.30 -13.19
N VAL A 71 -8.75 36.29 -12.44
CA VAL A 71 -9.38 35.84 -11.19
C VAL A 71 -8.96 36.75 -10.05
N LYS A 72 -9.91 37.51 -9.49
CA LYS A 72 -9.67 38.40 -8.33
C LYS A 72 -9.65 37.61 -7.03
N GLN A 73 -10.56 36.67 -6.88
CA GLN A 73 -10.73 35.83 -5.69
C GLN A 73 -11.16 34.41 -6.11
N THR A 74 -10.58 33.37 -5.49
CA THR A 74 -11.03 31.98 -5.71
C THR A 74 -12.47 31.85 -5.19
N GLY A 75 -13.37 31.31 -6.00
CA GLY A 75 -14.79 31.16 -5.67
C GLY A 75 -15.52 30.20 -6.60
N ILE A 76 -16.73 29.80 -6.19
CA ILE A 76 -17.60 28.90 -6.94
C ILE A 76 -18.97 29.55 -7.12
N LYS A 77 -19.61 29.35 -8.27
CA LYS A 77 -21.02 29.65 -8.50
C LYS A 77 -21.73 28.44 -9.09
N VAL A 78 -22.91 28.10 -8.57
CA VAL A 78 -23.70 26.95 -8.99
C VAL A 78 -24.94 27.43 -9.71
N ALA A 79 -25.19 26.90 -10.90
CA ALA A 79 -26.39 27.18 -11.68
C ALA A 79 -27.09 25.86 -12.04
N ARG A 80 -28.39 25.78 -11.77
CA ARG A 80 -29.21 24.61 -12.11
C ARG A 80 -30.20 24.95 -13.24
N PHE A 81 -30.41 23.96 -14.10
CA PHE A 81 -31.27 23.99 -15.29
C PHE A 81 -32.30 22.85 -15.19
N PRO A 82 -33.49 23.10 -14.60
CA PRO A 82 -34.49 22.06 -14.34
C PRO A 82 -34.94 21.26 -15.57
N LYS A 83 -34.87 21.87 -16.76
CA LYS A 83 -35.26 21.22 -18.03
C LYS A 83 -34.11 20.46 -18.70
N GLY A 84 -32.89 20.54 -18.14
CA GLY A 84 -31.67 20.08 -18.78
C GLY A 84 -31.24 20.97 -19.94
N LEU A 85 -29.94 21.10 -20.14
CA LEU A 85 -29.33 21.77 -21.29
C LEU A 85 -28.44 20.80 -22.04
N ASP A 86 -28.53 20.79 -23.37
CA ASP A 86 -27.55 20.06 -24.18
C ASP A 86 -26.20 20.80 -24.07
N TRP A 87 -25.21 20.10 -23.53
CA TRP A 87 -23.89 20.66 -23.24
C TRP A 87 -22.90 20.27 -24.33
N SER A 88 -22.86 18.99 -24.73
CA SER A 88 -22.06 18.53 -25.87
C SER A 88 -22.51 17.16 -26.36
N ASN A 89 -22.77 17.04 -27.66
CA ASN A 89 -23.05 15.77 -28.34
C ASN A 89 -24.13 14.91 -27.65
N GLY A 90 -25.23 15.52 -27.20
CA GLY A 90 -26.35 14.80 -26.56
C GLY A 90 -26.22 14.60 -25.04
N GLN A 91 -25.14 15.11 -24.43
CA GLN A 91 -24.96 15.10 -22.98
C GLN A 91 -25.78 16.23 -22.35
N THR A 92 -26.80 15.85 -21.58
CA THR A 92 -27.70 16.82 -20.92
C THR A 92 -27.18 17.19 -19.54
N VAL A 93 -26.99 18.48 -19.28
CA VAL A 93 -26.57 19.04 -17.98
C VAL A 93 -27.74 19.68 -17.26
N TYR A 94 -27.94 19.29 -16.02
CA TYR A 94 -28.93 19.85 -15.11
C TYR A 94 -28.29 20.77 -14.07
N THR A 95 -27.00 20.62 -13.77
CA THR A 95 -26.28 21.46 -12.81
C THR A 95 -24.88 21.80 -13.32
N ALA A 96 -24.53 23.08 -13.37
CA ALA A 96 -23.19 23.55 -13.68
C ALA A 96 -22.55 24.22 -12.45
N VAL A 97 -21.33 23.82 -12.12
CA VAL A 97 -20.53 24.36 -11.02
C VAL A 97 -19.38 25.17 -11.62
N GLY A 98 -19.58 26.47 -11.77
CA GLY A 98 -18.57 27.37 -12.28
C GLY A 98 -17.47 27.61 -11.24
N ILE A 99 -16.21 27.49 -11.64
CA ILE A 99 -15.05 27.71 -10.76
C ILE A 99 -14.21 28.88 -11.25
N ALA A 100 -13.93 29.80 -10.33
CA ALA A 100 -12.88 30.81 -10.47
C ALA A 100 -11.72 30.41 -9.54
N ALA A 101 -10.54 30.08 -10.08
CA ALA A 101 -9.38 29.67 -9.27
C ALA A 101 -8.08 30.29 -9.79
N LYS A 102 -7.23 30.76 -8.87
CA LYS A 102 -5.90 31.32 -9.17
C LYS A 102 -4.81 30.26 -9.38
N SER A 103 -5.05 29.04 -8.90
CA SER A 103 -4.12 27.91 -8.90
C SER A 103 -4.88 26.62 -9.23
N ASP A 104 -4.25 25.45 -9.07
CA ASP A 104 -4.90 24.14 -9.27
C ASP A 104 -5.91 23.77 -8.15
N GLU A 105 -6.35 24.74 -7.35
CA GLU A 105 -7.41 24.62 -6.32
C GLU A 105 -8.73 24.03 -6.85
N HIS A 106 -9.01 24.14 -8.16
CA HIS A 106 -10.17 23.49 -8.79
C HIS A 106 -10.12 21.95 -8.69
N LEU A 107 -8.93 21.34 -8.58
CA LEU A 107 -8.75 19.89 -8.37
C LEU A 107 -9.28 19.43 -7.00
N GLY A 108 -9.16 20.28 -5.98
CA GLY A 108 -9.72 20.00 -4.65
C GLY A 108 -11.26 20.00 -4.63
N ILE A 109 -11.89 20.76 -5.54
CA ILE A 109 -13.34 20.78 -5.73
C ILE A 109 -13.78 19.56 -6.55
N LEU A 110 -13.02 19.20 -7.59
CA LEU A 110 -13.23 17.98 -8.37
C LEU A 110 -13.23 16.72 -7.47
N LYS A 111 -12.28 16.60 -6.54
CA LYS A 111 -12.21 15.49 -5.56
C LYS A 111 -13.44 15.41 -4.64
N LYS A 112 -14.13 16.52 -4.39
CA LYS A 112 -15.39 16.53 -3.61
C LYS A 112 -16.59 16.19 -4.47
N LEU A 113 -16.56 16.55 -5.74
CA LEU A 113 -17.62 16.27 -6.71
C LEU A 113 -17.58 14.85 -7.25
N THR A 114 -16.43 14.15 -7.20
CA THR A 114 -16.30 12.76 -7.67
C THR A 114 -17.27 11.79 -6.99
N HIS A 115 -17.55 11.96 -5.69
CA HIS A 115 -18.55 11.14 -4.98
C HIS A 115 -19.99 11.39 -5.46
N ILE A 116 -20.30 12.63 -5.86
CA ILE A 116 -21.62 13.00 -6.40
C ILE A 116 -21.78 12.42 -7.82
N ILE A 117 -20.72 12.49 -8.62
CA ILE A 117 -20.68 11.96 -9.98
C ILE A 117 -20.81 10.43 -9.97
N SER A 118 -20.21 9.73 -9.00
CA SER A 118 -20.32 8.27 -8.88
C SER A 118 -21.65 7.77 -8.29
N SER A 119 -22.53 8.67 -7.82
CA SER A 119 -23.82 8.31 -7.21
C SER A 119 -24.99 8.83 -8.04
N ASP A 120 -25.69 7.91 -8.70
CA ASP A 120 -26.91 8.20 -9.45
C ASP A 120 -28.02 8.80 -8.57
N GLU A 121 -28.06 8.43 -7.29
CA GLU A 121 -29.03 8.95 -6.33
C GLU A 121 -28.75 10.41 -5.95
N LEU A 122 -27.49 10.73 -5.62
CA LEU A 122 -27.09 12.09 -5.27
C LEU A 122 -27.20 13.03 -6.47
N SER A 123 -26.84 12.57 -7.65
CA SER A 123 -27.00 13.32 -8.89
C SER A 123 -28.47 13.64 -9.17
N LYS A 124 -29.37 12.65 -9.12
CA LYS A 124 -30.82 12.88 -9.28
C LYS A 124 -31.36 13.87 -8.25
N ARG A 125 -30.96 13.75 -6.99
CA ARG A 125 -31.36 14.69 -5.92
C ARG A 125 -30.88 16.11 -6.20
N LEU A 126 -29.63 16.28 -6.64
CA LEU A 126 -29.07 17.57 -7.03
C LEU A 126 -29.80 18.19 -8.23
N HIS A 127 -30.30 17.37 -9.16
CA HIS A 127 -31.11 17.83 -10.30
C HIS A 127 -32.52 18.26 -9.91
N THR A 128 -33.14 17.57 -8.94
CA THR A 128 -34.56 17.76 -8.60
C THR A 128 -34.83 18.62 -7.37
N THR A 129 -33.82 18.91 -6.54
CA THR A 129 -34.00 19.70 -5.32
C THR A 129 -34.61 21.07 -5.63
N SER A 130 -35.30 21.71 -4.70
CA SER A 130 -35.75 23.11 -4.81
C SER A 130 -35.16 23.99 -3.70
N SER A 131 -34.08 23.52 -3.05
CA SER A 131 -33.49 24.16 -1.88
C SER A 131 -32.01 24.49 -2.13
N PRO A 132 -31.59 25.77 -2.00
CA PRO A 132 -30.16 26.12 -2.08
C PRO A 132 -29.34 25.46 -0.97
N ASP A 133 -29.95 25.23 0.20
CA ASP A 133 -29.30 24.56 1.33
C ASP A 133 -28.98 23.10 1.03
N GLU A 134 -29.86 22.43 0.30
CA GLU A 134 -29.64 21.03 -0.09
C GLU A 134 -28.55 20.93 -1.16
N VAL A 135 -28.50 21.87 -2.11
CA VAL A 135 -27.38 21.98 -3.06
C VAL A 135 -26.06 22.16 -2.32
N ILE A 136 -26.01 23.06 -1.33
CA ILE A 136 -24.80 23.31 -0.53
C ILE A 136 -24.40 22.05 0.27
N ALA A 137 -25.35 21.37 0.92
CA ALA A 137 -25.09 20.16 1.69
C ALA A 137 -24.53 19.03 0.81
N ILE A 138 -25.14 18.81 -0.38
CA ILE A 138 -24.67 17.83 -1.35
C ILE A 138 -23.24 18.15 -1.80
N LEU A 139 -22.95 19.41 -2.14
CA LEU A 139 -21.63 19.84 -2.62
C LEU A 139 -20.54 19.86 -1.53
N LYS A 140 -20.91 19.95 -0.24
CA LYS A 140 -19.99 19.87 0.89
C LYS A 140 -19.61 18.44 1.30
N GLY A 141 -20.25 17.43 0.72
CA GLY A 141 -20.08 16.04 1.11
C GLY A 141 -20.84 15.67 2.39
N GLU A 142 -21.81 16.49 2.80
CA GLU A 142 -22.71 16.21 3.94
C GLU A 142 -23.88 15.30 3.52
N ALA A 143 -23.70 14.53 2.44
CA ALA A 143 -24.77 13.88 1.69
C ALA A 143 -24.99 12.41 2.04
N ASP A 144 -24.46 11.91 3.16
CA ASP A 144 -25.11 10.80 3.83
C ASP A 144 -26.48 11.31 4.26
N ALA A 145 -27.56 10.69 3.77
CA ALA A 145 -28.88 10.92 4.33
C ALA A 145 -28.73 10.87 5.86
N PRO A 146 -29.25 11.85 6.63
CA PRO A 146 -29.12 11.76 8.08
C PRO A 146 -29.88 10.52 8.51
N THR A 147 -29.18 9.41 8.73
CA THR A 147 -29.77 8.22 9.31
C THR A 147 -30.06 8.54 10.77
N LEU A 148 -31.22 8.11 11.27
CA LEU A 148 -31.48 8.21 12.69
C LEU A 148 -30.49 7.31 13.44
N SER A 149 -29.40 7.90 13.92
CA SER A 149 -28.39 7.23 14.71
C SER A 149 -28.85 7.18 16.17
N ILE A 150 -28.92 5.97 16.71
CA ILE A 150 -29.20 5.77 18.13
C ILE A 150 -27.86 5.90 18.84
N HIS A 151 -27.72 6.87 19.74
CA HIS A 151 -26.49 7.07 20.48
C HIS A 151 -26.62 6.45 21.87
N LEU A 152 -25.72 5.54 22.22
CA LEU A 152 -25.70 4.86 23.52
C LEU A 152 -25.75 5.83 24.72
N PRO A 153 -25.05 6.99 24.72
CA PRO A 153 -25.14 7.97 25.80
C PRO A 153 -26.54 8.57 26.02
N ASN A 154 -27.47 8.42 25.08
CA ASN A 154 -28.84 8.90 25.17
C ASN A 154 -29.83 7.87 25.74
N LEU A 155 -29.35 6.67 26.09
CA LEU A 155 -30.15 5.58 26.61
C LEU A 155 -29.95 5.43 28.13
N ARG A 156 -31.04 5.23 28.88
CA ARG A 156 -30.99 4.93 30.33
C ARG A 156 -31.87 3.72 30.63
N THR A 157 -31.39 2.85 31.50
CA THR A 157 -32.13 1.67 31.98
C THR A 157 -32.28 1.68 33.50
N GLY A 158 -33.28 0.98 34.02
CA GLY A 158 -33.47 0.77 35.47
C GLY A 158 -33.82 2.01 36.29
N MET A 159 -34.35 3.09 35.69
CA MET A 159 -34.70 4.32 36.42
C MET A 159 -35.90 4.08 37.35
N LYS A 160 -35.81 4.48 38.63
CA LYS A 160 -36.96 4.48 39.55
C LYS A 160 -37.57 5.87 39.60
N LEU A 161 -38.80 6.02 39.12
CA LEU A 161 -39.51 7.30 39.02
C LEU A 161 -40.73 7.29 39.93
N ALA A 162 -41.05 8.42 40.54
CA ALA A 162 -42.23 8.52 41.41
C ALA A 162 -43.52 8.58 40.58
N PHE A 163 -43.45 9.23 39.41
CA PHE A 163 -44.57 9.37 38.47
C PHE A 163 -44.10 9.10 37.03
N SER A 164 -44.97 8.55 36.19
CA SER A 164 -44.66 8.21 34.80
C SER A 164 -44.29 9.41 33.92
N ASP A 165 -44.84 10.59 34.22
CA ASP A 165 -44.54 11.85 33.52
C ASP A 165 -43.09 12.31 33.68
N GLU A 166 -42.37 11.84 34.70
CA GLU A 166 -40.95 12.16 34.92
C GLU A 166 -40.06 11.58 33.79
N ALA A 167 -40.47 10.46 33.18
CA ALA A 167 -39.72 9.83 32.09
C ALA A 167 -39.66 10.72 30.84
N ARG A 168 -40.73 11.46 30.57
CA ARG A 168 -40.79 12.48 29.50
C ARG A 168 -39.82 13.61 29.78
N ALA A 169 -39.82 14.17 31.00
CA ALA A 169 -38.89 15.23 31.37
C ALA A 169 -37.41 14.77 31.28
N LEU A 170 -37.13 13.51 31.64
CA LEU A 170 -35.80 12.95 31.60
C LEU A 170 -35.28 12.75 30.16
N THR A 171 -36.09 12.17 29.27
CA THR A 171 -35.71 12.01 27.85
C THR A 171 -35.50 13.36 27.16
N VAL A 172 -36.36 14.36 27.41
CA VAL A 172 -36.17 15.73 26.90
C VAL A 172 -34.90 16.38 27.47
N SER A 173 -34.60 16.17 28.75
CA SER A 173 -33.37 16.68 29.39
C SER A 173 -32.10 16.05 28.81
N ILE A 174 -32.13 14.75 28.50
CA ILE A 174 -31.03 14.04 27.82
C ILE A 174 -30.76 14.65 26.44
N LEU A 175 -31.81 14.84 25.64
CA LEU A 175 -31.68 15.44 24.31
C LEU A 175 -31.22 16.90 24.36
N ARG A 176 -31.70 17.67 25.34
CA ARG A 176 -31.27 19.06 25.55
C ARG A 176 -29.79 19.17 25.94
N LYS A 177 -29.26 18.22 26.71
CA LYS A 177 -27.83 18.14 27.02
C LYS A 177 -27.01 17.74 25.80
N ALA A 178 -27.51 16.81 24.99
CA ALA A 178 -26.85 16.36 23.77
C ALA A 178 -26.78 17.47 22.69
N SER A 179 -27.76 18.38 22.64
CA SER A 179 -27.73 19.54 21.73
C SER A 179 -28.39 20.78 22.37
N PRO A 180 -27.63 21.70 22.97
CA PRO A 180 -28.16 22.84 23.71
C PRO A 180 -28.60 24.04 22.83
N GLY A 181 -28.72 23.86 21.51
CA GLY A 181 -28.98 24.95 20.56
C GLY A 181 -30.34 25.65 20.71
N PRO A 182 -30.46 26.93 20.30
CA PRO A 182 -31.69 27.73 20.46
C PRO A 182 -32.83 27.39 19.47
N GLN A 183 -32.62 26.40 18.58
CA GLN A 183 -33.54 26.05 17.50
C GLN A 183 -34.73 25.20 17.97
N ILE A 184 -34.66 24.59 19.17
CA ILE A 184 -35.68 23.68 19.70
C ILE A 184 -36.42 24.34 20.86
N ASN A 185 -37.75 24.43 20.78
CA ASN A 185 -38.57 24.92 21.89
C ASN A 185 -38.81 23.81 22.93
N TRP A 186 -37.79 23.57 23.76
CA TRP A 186 -37.81 22.53 24.81
C TRP A 186 -38.98 22.66 25.78
N GLY A 187 -39.44 23.88 26.08
CA GLY A 187 -40.59 24.12 26.94
C GLY A 187 -41.90 23.67 26.32
N ALA A 188 -42.08 23.89 25.01
CA ALA A 188 -43.25 23.42 24.27
C ALA A 188 -43.25 21.88 24.11
N MET A 189 -42.08 21.26 23.93
CA MET A 189 -41.97 19.80 23.79
C MET A 189 -42.47 19.03 25.02
N ILE A 190 -42.22 19.55 26.23
CA ILE A 190 -42.69 18.90 27.48
C ILE A 190 -44.23 18.89 27.55
N LEU A 191 -44.88 19.86 26.90
CA LEU A 191 -46.34 20.00 26.88
C LEU A 191 -47.02 19.15 25.80
N LEU A 192 -46.25 18.54 24.90
CA LEU A 192 -46.78 17.65 23.87
C LEU A 192 -47.30 16.34 24.49
N GLN A 193 -48.35 15.81 23.88
CA GLN A 193 -48.97 14.53 24.27
C GLN A 193 -48.20 13.37 23.62
N PRO A 194 -47.64 12.43 24.39
CA PRO A 194 -46.95 11.28 23.85
C PRO A 194 -47.92 10.26 23.25
N LEU A 195 -47.47 9.57 22.21
CA LEU A 195 -48.18 8.46 21.60
C LEU A 195 -47.87 7.16 22.35
N GLN A 196 -48.90 6.45 22.79
CA GLN A 196 -48.71 5.10 23.33
C GLN A 196 -48.65 4.10 22.18
N LEU A 197 -47.52 3.41 22.03
CA LEU A 197 -47.29 2.43 20.96
C LEU A 197 -47.69 1.01 21.36
N ALA A 198 -47.56 0.69 22.65
CA ALA A 198 -47.96 -0.58 23.25
C ALA A 198 -48.12 -0.45 24.78
N ASP A 199 -48.51 -1.53 25.45
CA ASP A 199 -48.46 -1.61 26.90
C ASP A 199 -47.02 -1.34 27.35
N ASN A 200 -46.85 -0.38 28.26
CA ASN A 200 -45.55 0.03 28.79
C ASN A 200 -44.54 0.66 27.78
N LEU A 201 -44.98 1.09 26.58
CA LEU A 201 -44.13 1.79 25.60
C LEU A 201 -44.76 3.09 25.07
N TRP A 202 -44.06 4.21 25.26
CA TRP A 202 -44.46 5.54 24.78
C TRP A 202 -43.43 6.17 23.86
N LEU A 203 -43.91 6.91 22.87
CA LEU A 203 -43.11 7.68 21.93
C LEU A 203 -43.58 9.14 21.93
N LEU A 204 -42.65 10.06 22.14
CA LEU A 204 -42.83 11.47 21.87
C LEU A 204 -42.02 11.84 20.62
N CYS A 205 -42.68 12.30 19.56
CA CYS A 205 -42.00 12.67 18.32
C CYS A 205 -42.29 14.14 17.96
N THR A 206 -41.25 14.89 17.58
CA THR A 206 -41.37 16.24 17.02
C THR A 206 -40.63 16.35 15.69
N LEU A 207 -41.21 17.15 14.79
CA LEU A 207 -40.64 17.48 13.48
C LEU A 207 -40.02 18.88 13.54
N ASP A 208 -38.84 18.97 14.15
CA ASP A 208 -38.06 20.21 14.26
C ASP A 208 -36.84 20.16 13.34
N ASP A 209 -36.36 21.31 12.88
CA ASP A 209 -35.29 21.46 11.88
C ASP A 209 -33.90 21.23 12.52
N VAL A 210 -33.66 20.02 13.07
CA VAL A 210 -32.47 19.66 13.83
C VAL A 210 -31.54 18.76 13.02
N HIS A 211 -30.26 19.12 12.99
CA HIS A 211 -29.19 18.34 12.36
C HIS A 211 -28.07 18.01 13.36
N PRO A 212 -27.77 16.72 13.60
CA PRO A 212 -28.47 15.52 13.11
C PRO A 212 -29.77 15.20 13.88
N PRO A 213 -30.69 14.37 13.32
CA PRO A 213 -31.83 13.80 14.05
C PRO A 213 -31.39 13.07 15.33
N MET A 214 -32.17 13.17 16.40
CA MET A 214 -31.78 12.66 17.71
C MET A 214 -32.85 11.80 18.34
N LEU A 215 -32.42 10.74 19.04
CA LEU A 215 -33.27 9.88 19.85
C LEU A 215 -32.69 9.73 21.26
N ALA A 216 -33.58 9.74 22.25
CA ALA A 216 -33.29 9.31 23.62
C ALA A 216 -34.35 8.33 24.09
N ALA A 217 -33.94 7.35 24.88
CA ALA A 217 -34.86 6.39 25.47
C ALA A 217 -34.53 6.15 26.95
N VAL A 218 -35.57 6.12 27.77
CA VAL A 218 -35.47 5.89 29.21
C VAL A 218 -36.38 4.72 29.56
N GLN A 219 -35.78 3.63 30.01
CA GLN A 219 -36.51 2.55 30.68
C GLN A 219 -36.60 2.85 32.18
N PHE A 220 -37.81 2.76 32.72
CA PHE A 220 -38.14 3.16 34.09
C PHE A 220 -39.17 2.25 34.78
N HIS A 221 -39.29 2.41 36.09
CA HIS A 221 -40.28 1.77 36.95
C HIS A 221 -40.96 2.83 37.82
N SER A 222 -42.29 2.81 37.85
CA SER A 222 -43.12 3.68 38.71
C SER A 222 -44.26 2.87 39.34
N PRO A 223 -44.89 3.33 40.44
CA PRO A 223 -45.97 2.59 41.11
C PRO A 223 -47.13 2.18 40.19
N ASP A 224 -47.42 3.01 39.19
CA ASP A 224 -48.54 2.80 38.26
C ASP A 224 -48.13 2.05 36.98
N LEU A 225 -46.83 1.95 36.70
CA LEU A 225 -46.27 1.31 35.49
C LEU A 225 -44.99 0.53 35.82
N PRO A 226 -45.08 -0.80 35.98
CA PRO A 226 -43.92 -1.65 36.18
C PRO A 226 -43.20 -1.92 34.85
N ASN A 227 -41.93 -1.54 34.76
CA ASN A 227 -41.04 -1.78 33.60
C ASN A 227 -41.58 -1.18 32.30
N ALA A 228 -41.37 0.12 32.16
CA ALA A 228 -41.83 0.95 31.06
C ALA A 228 -40.66 1.53 30.26
N LEU A 229 -40.87 1.82 28.97
CA LEU A 229 -39.91 2.49 28.11
C LEU A 229 -40.54 3.75 27.51
N PHE A 230 -39.86 4.88 27.65
CA PHE A 230 -40.24 6.14 27.04
C PHE A 230 -39.18 6.56 26.03
N ILE A 231 -39.57 6.80 24.79
CA ILE A 231 -38.70 7.22 23.69
C ILE A 231 -39.07 8.64 23.29
N THR A 232 -38.10 9.54 23.18
CA THR A 232 -38.28 10.86 22.58
C THR A 232 -37.43 10.95 21.32
N LEU A 233 -38.05 11.32 20.20
CA LEU A 233 -37.46 11.40 18.87
C LEU A 233 -37.64 12.81 18.29
N ILE A 234 -36.54 13.45 17.91
CA ILE A 234 -36.51 14.70 17.16
C ILE A 234 -35.99 14.38 15.77
N THR A 235 -36.81 14.61 14.74
CA THR A 235 -36.50 14.16 13.38
C THR A 235 -37.02 15.14 12.34
N ARG A 236 -36.60 14.99 11.08
CA ARG A 236 -37.04 15.81 9.95
C ARG A 236 -37.49 14.91 8.80
N GLY A 237 -38.55 15.33 8.11
CA GLY A 237 -39.05 14.63 6.93
C GLY A 237 -39.34 13.15 7.23
N ASN A 238 -38.92 12.27 6.32
CA ASN A 238 -39.20 10.82 6.39
C ASN A 238 -38.08 10.00 7.05
N VAL A 239 -37.08 10.64 7.65
CA VAL A 239 -35.88 9.97 8.20
C VAL A 239 -36.21 8.95 9.30
N HIS A 240 -37.28 9.19 10.06
CA HIS A 240 -37.72 8.31 11.13
C HIS A 240 -38.45 7.04 10.67
N LYS A 241 -38.84 6.94 9.40
CA LYS A 241 -39.68 5.83 8.90
C LYS A 241 -39.04 4.45 9.12
N PRO A 242 -37.76 4.20 8.79
CA PRO A 242 -37.14 2.89 9.03
C PRO A 242 -37.16 2.48 10.50
N PHE A 243 -36.90 3.41 11.41
CA PHE A 243 -36.98 3.16 12.85
C PHE A 243 -38.41 2.87 13.32
N MET A 244 -39.41 3.53 12.73
CA MET A 244 -40.82 3.25 13.02
C MET A 244 -41.24 1.87 12.54
N ASP A 245 -40.82 1.50 11.33
CA ASP A 245 -41.08 0.17 10.76
C ASP A 245 -40.45 -0.92 11.63
N GLN A 246 -39.27 -0.67 12.17
CA GLN A 246 -38.59 -1.58 13.08
C GLN A 246 -39.31 -1.70 14.45
N LEU A 247 -39.75 -0.60 15.06
CA LEU A 247 -40.55 -0.66 16.29
C LEU A 247 -41.89 -1.39 16.05
N MET A 248 -42.50 -1.19 14.89
CA MET A 248 -43.70 -1.92 14.49
C MET A 248 -43.41 -3.42 14.27
N ALA A 249 -42.27 -3.78 13.67
CA ALA A 249 -41.87 -5.18 13.51
C ALA A 249 -41.68 -5.87 14.88
N LEU A 250 -41.01 -5.20 15.84
CA LEU A 250 -40.83 -5.70 17.21
C LEU A 250 -42.16 -5.88 17.96
N ARG A 251 -43.14 -5.02 17.66
CA ARG A 251 -44.50 -5.17 18.19
C ARG A 251 -45.19 -6.40 17.64
N HIS A 252 -45.12 -6.63 16.33
CA HIS A 252 -45.75 -7.79 15.70
C HIS A 252 -45.07 -9.11 16.11
N SER A 253 -43.78 -9.09 16.43
CA SER A 253 -43.03 -10.28 16.87
C SER A 253 -43.15 -10.57 18.38
N GLY A 254 -43.89 -9.76 19.15
CA GLY A 254 -44.06 -9.95 20.60
C GLY A 254 -42.79 -9.67 21.42
N LEU A 255 -41.82 -8.92 20.87
CA LEU A 255 -40.54 -8.64 21.51
C LEU A 255 -40.50 -7.30 22.27
N ILE A 256 -41.63 -6.59 22.39
CA ILE A 256 -41.71 -5.33 23.15
C ILE A 256 -41.34 -5.53 24.62
N ASP A 257 -41.75 -6.63 25.23
CA ASP A 257 -41.42 -6.92 26.64
C ASP A 257 -39.91 -7.01 26.86
N LYS A 258 -39.13 -7.37 25.82
CA LYS A 258 -37.65 -7.38 25.89
C LYS A 258 -37.06 -5.97 25.85
N LEU A 259 -37.70 -5.03 25.14
CA LEU A 259 -37.31 -3.61 25.16
C LEU A 259 -37.55 -3.00 26.55
N THR A 260 -38.70 -3.29 27.15
CA THR A 260 -39.07 -2.75 28.46
C THR A 260 -38.37 -3.45 29.63
N SER A 261 -37.75 -4.61 29.41
CA SER A 261 -36.98 -5.37 30.42
C SER A 261 -35.47 -5.48 30.13
N ALA A 262 -34.94 -4.71 29.17
CA ALA A 262 -33.51 -4.68 28.86
C ALA A 262 -32.64 -4.44 30.13
N PRO A 263 -31.62 -5.27 30.40
CA PRO A 263 -30.83 -5.20 31.64
C PRO A 263 -29.89 -3.99 31.70
N ASP A 264 -29.46 -3.48 30.55
CA ASP A 264 -28.48 -2.41 30.43
C ASP A 264 -28.69 -1.59 29.14
N PRO A 265 -28.11 -0.37 29.04
CA PRO A 265 -28.29 0.49 27.87
C PRO A 265 -27.74 -0.09 26.56
N GLN A 266 -26.73 -0.98 26.60
CA GLN A 266 -26.18 -1.64 25.42
C GLN A 266 -27.16 -2.68 24.87
N THR A 267 -27.81 -3.43 25.76
CA THR A 267 -28.85 -4.38 25.37
C THR A 267 -30.07 -3.65 24.79
N LEU A 268 -30.48 -2.53 25.40
CA LEU A 268 -31.54 -1.67 24.87
C LEU A 268 -31.17 -1.11 23.49
N TYR A 269 -29.92 -0.65 23.30
CA TYR A 269 -29.40 -0.18 22.02
C TYR A 269 -29.53 -1.24 20.90
N ARG A 270 -29.09 -2.48 21.17
CA ARG A 270 -29.14 -3.60 20.21
C ARG A 270 -30.57 -3.94 19.79
N LEU A 271 -31.48 -4.02 20.76
CA LEU A 271 -32.89 -4.29 20.49
C LEU A 271 -33.54 -3.17 19.66
N LEU A 272 -33.21 -1.91 19.96
CA LEU A 272 -33.63 -0.75 19.16
C LEU A 272 -32.95 -0.66 17.79
N LYS A 273 -31.95 -1.50 17.48
CA LYS A 273 -31.30 -1.64 16.15
C LYS A 273 -31.68 -2.93 15.40
N GLY A 274 -32.50 -3.81 15.98
CA GLY A 274 -33.04 -5.00 15.30
C GLY A 274 -32.09 -6.20 15.30
N VAL A 275 -31.00 -6.13 16.07
CA VAL A 275 -30.04 -7.23 16.22
C VAL A 275 -30.58 -8.20 17.27
N HIS A 276 -31.04 -9.37 16.81
CA HIS A 276 -31.55 -10.45 17.64
C HIS A 276 -30.55 -11.61 17.66
N ALA A 277 -29.64 -11.61 18.64
CA ALA A 277 -28.83 -12.78 18.93
C ALA A 277 -29.23 -13.34 20.30
N GLU A 278 -29.98 -14.44 20.32
CA GLU A 278 -30.09 -15.30 21.50
C GLU A 278 -28.98 -16.33 21.44
N GLY A 279 -28.00 -16.23 22.34
CA GLY A 279 -26.98 -17.27 22.53
C GLY A 279 -25.69 -16.79 23.19
N LYS A 280 -24.78 -17.73 23.45
CA LYS A 280 -23.47 -17.46 24.07
C LYS A 280 -22.56 -16.67 23.13
N THR A 281 -21.87 -15.70 23.70
CA THR A 281 -20.85 -14.89 23.00
C THR A 281 -19.49 -15.13 23.63
N ALA A 282 -18.44 -15.06 22.82
CA ALA A 282 -17.07 -15.11 23.28
C ALA A 282 -16.21 -14.14 22.49
N THR A 283 -15.25 -13.52 23.16
CA THR A 283 -14.38 -12.49 22.57
C THR A 283 -12.95 -13.00 22.52
N CYS A 284 -12.27 -12.79 21.40
CA CYS A 284 -10.84 -13.06 21.24
C CYS A 284 -10.18 -11.87 20.54
N ARG A 285 -8.93 -11.56 20.93
CA ARG A 285 -8.10 -10.58 20.24
C ARG A 285 -7.39 -11.27 19.08
N ILE A 286 -7.31 -10.61 17.93
CA ILE A 286 -6.64 -11.12 16.73
C ILE A 286 -5.11 -11.06 16.92
N PRO A 287 -4.41 -12.20 17.02
CA PRO A 287 -2.96 -12.22 17.20
C PRO A 287 -2.20 -12.15 15.86
N LEU A 288 -2.86 -11.74 14.78
CA LEU A 288 -2.31 -11.76 13.42
C LEU A 288 -1.71 -10.40 13.06
N PRO A 289 -0.41 -10.29 12.76
CA PRO A 289 0.27 -9.01 12.53
C PRO A 289 -0.28 -8.23 11.32
N HIS A 290 -0.92 -8.93 10.36
CA HIS A 290 -1.59 -8.33 9.21
C HIS A 290 -3.12 -8.35 9.30
N GLY A 291 -3.67 -8.61 10.49
CA GLY A 291 -5.12 -8.72 10.70
C GLY A 291 -5.76 -9.97 10.09
N LEU A 292 -7.09 -9.99 10.02
CA LEU A 292 -7.87 -11.09 9.45
C LEU A 292 -7.95 -10.97 7.91
N HIS A 293 -6.84 -11.26 7.23
CA HIS A 293 -6.77 -11.29 5.76
C HIS A 293 -7.21 -12.66 5.20
N ALA A 294 -7.23 -12.80 3.87
CA ALA A 294 -7.84 -13.94 3.16
C ALA A 294 -7.41 -15.34 3.61
N ARG A 295 -6.18 -15.53 4.09
CA ARG A 295 -5.66 -16.84 4.52
C ARG A 295 -6.16 -17.23 5.92
N PRO A 296 -5.96 -16.43 6.98
CA PRO A 296 -6.62 -16.64 8.27
C PRO A 296 -8.13 -16.65 8.17
N ALA A 297 -8.72 -15.80 7.32
CA ALA A 297 -10.15 -15.80 7.06
C ALA A 297 -10.60 -17.13 6.41
N ALA A 298 -9.86 -17.68 5.44
CA ALA A 298 -10.15 -19.00 4.86
C ALA A 298 -10.11 -20.13 5.90
N GLN A 299 -9.10 -20.14 6.78
CA GLN A 299 -9.02 -21.14 7.84
C GLN A 299 -10.11 -20.95 8.90
N LEU A 300 -10.47 -19.71 9.21
CA LEU A 300 -11.59 -19.41 10.10
C LEU A 300 -12.91 -19.91 9.51
N VAL A 301 -13.14 -19.71 8.21
CA VAL A 301 -14.30 -20.23 7.48
C VAL A 301 -14.32 -21.75 7.48
N GLU A 302 -13.19 -22.41 7.26
CA GLU A 302 -13.09 -23.88 7.29
C GLU A 302 -13.43 -24.43 8.69
N LEU A 303 -12.90 -23.81 9.74
CA LEU A 303 -13.19 -24.15 11.12
C LEU A 303 -14.67 -23.90 11.44
N VAL A 304 -15.25 -22.77 11.04
CA VAL A 304 -16.66 -22.44 11.27
C VAL A 304 -17.58 -23.40 10.53
N ASN A 305 -17.29 -23.72 9.28
CA ASN A 305 -18.08 -24.67 8.49
C ASN A 305 -18.06 -26.08 9.09
N SER A 306 -16.96 -26.47 9.76
CA SER A 306 -16.88 -27.74 10.50
C SER A 306 -17.79 -27.82 11.73
N LEU A 307 -18.28 -26.67 12.24
CA LEU A 307 -19.19 -26.58 13.39
C LEU A 307 -20.66 -26.83 13.03
N GLY A 308 -21.03 -26.68 11.75
CA GLY A 308 -22.40 -26.90 11.26
C GLY A 308 -23.45 -25.93 11.84
N VAL A 309 -23.03 -24.76 12.34
CA VAL A 309 -23.91 -23.72 12.88
C VAL A 309 -23.49 -22.33 12.39
N ASP A 310 -24.45 -21.42 12.29
CA ASP A 310 -24.18 -20.01 11.95
C ASP A 310 -23.42 -19.33 13.09
N VAL A 311 -22.21 -18.85 12.78
CA VAL A 311 -21.38 -18.05 13.69
C VAL A 311 -21.37 -16.61 13.18
N LEU A 312 -21.74 -15.64 14.02
CA LEU A 312 -21.62 -14.21 13.73
C LEU A 312 -20.33 -13.67 14.35
N VAL A 313 -19.59 -12.86 13.59
CA VAL A 313 -18.34 -12.22 14.01
C VAL A 313 -18.49 -10.71 13.91
N GLU A 314 -18.21 -10.03 15.01
CA GLU A 314 -18.27 -8.57 15.13
C GLU A 314 -16.88 -8.06 15.50
N ASN A 315 -16.38 -7.05 14.80
CA ASN A 315 -15.17 -6.33 15.20
C ASN A 315 -15.55 -5.26 16.24
N LEU A 316 -15.17 -5.48 17.50
CA LEU A 316 -15.51 -4.58 18.62
C LEU A 316 -14.68 -3.29 18.63
N ASP A 317 -13.62 -3.23 17.84
CA ASP A 317 -12.70 -2.10 17.72
C ASP A 317 -12.81 -1.43 16.34
N GLY A 318 -13.87 -1.73 15.57
CA GLY A 318 -14.18 -1.07 14.30
C GLY A 318 -15.67 -0.68 14.18
N ASP A 319 -16.02 0.06 13.13
CA ASP A 319 -17.38 0.61 12.91
C ASP A 319 -18.29 -0.28 12.03
N GLY A 320 -17.84 -1.48 11.66
CA GLY A 320 -18.56 -2.39 10.76
C GLY A 320 -19.64 -3.24 11.45
N ASP A 321 -20.69 -3.58 10.71
CA ASP A 321 -21.75 -4.49 11.18
C ASP A 321 -21.23 -5.93 11.40
N PRO A 322 -21.82 -6.71 12.33
CA PRO A 322 -21.50 -8.12 12.49
C PRO A 322 -21.75 -8.93 11.21
N VAL A 323 -20.78 -9.77 10.82
CA VAL A 323 -20.85 -10.60 9.61
C VAL A 323 -20.97 -12.10 9.94
N LYS A 324 -21.48 -12.91 9.02
CA LYS A 324 -21.43 -14.37 9.15
C LYS A 324 -20.03 -14.89 8.85
N ALA A 325 -19.51 -15.76 9.72
CA ALA A 325 -18.15 -16.28 9.70
C ALA A 325 -17.92 -17.43 8.70
N ASN A 326 -18.84 -17.64 7.76
CA ASN A 326 -18.76 -18.66 6.70
C ASN A 326 -18.29 -18.08 5.35
N SER A 327 -17.98 -16.78 5.32
CA SER A 327 -17.57 -16.02 4.14
C SER A 327 -16.20 -15.39 4.37
N ILE A 328 -15.26 -15.66 3.47
CA ILE A 328 -13.91 -15.10 3.55
C ILE A 328 -13.98 -13.60 3.25
N ALA A 329 -14.66 -13.21 2.16
CA ALA A 329 -14.86 -11.82 1.80
C ALA A 329 -15.47 -10.96 2.93
N ARG A 330 -16.52 -11.45 3.62
CA ARG A 330 -17.17 -10.70 4.70
C ARG A 330 -16.32 -10.64 5.97
N LEU A 331 -15.55 -11.68 6.26
CA LEU A 331 -14.58 -11.65 7.36
C LEU A 331 -13.45 -10.67 7.08
N ILE A 332 -13.00 -10.55 5.83
CA ILE A 332 -12.01 -9.52 5.45
C ILE A 332 -12.63 -8.12 5.51
N SER A 333 -13.91 -7.95 5.13
CA SER A 333 -14.59 -6.65 5.17
C SER A 333 -14.81 -6.11 6.59
N LEU A 334 -14.60 -6.93 7.63
CA LEU A 334 -14.58 -6.46 9.03
C LEU A 334 -13.42 -5.50 9.34
N GLY A 335 -12.41 -5.41 8.46
CA GLY A 335 -11.22 -4.58 8.68
C GLY A 335 -10.51 -4.93 9.99
N ALA A 336 -10.51 -6.21 10.37
CA ALA A 336 -9.98 -6.64 11.66
C ALA A 336 -8.46 -6.61 11.64
N CYS A 337 -7.84 -5.63 12.30
CA CYS A 337 -6.40 -5.47 12.39
C CYS A 337 -5.80 -6.27 13.56
N PHE A 338 -4.47 -6.33 13.62
CA PHE A 338 -3.74 -6.88 14.76
C PHE A 338 -4.19 -6.24 16.07
N GLY A 339 -4.48 -7.05 17.09
CA GLY A 339 -4.92 -6.56 18.40
C GLY A 339 -6.41 -6.28 18.53
N HIS A 340 -7.15 -6.19 17.42
CA HIS A 340 -8.60 -5.98 17.46
C HIS A 340 -9.32 -7.13 18.14
N ARG A 341 -10.36 -6.81 18.92
CA ARG A 341 -11.23 -7.75 19.63
C ARG A 341 -12.38 -8.15 18.71
N LEU A 342 -12.41 -9.41 18.32
CA LEU A 342 -13.56 -9.99 17.62
C LEU A 342 -14.47 -10.72 18.60
N ARG A 343 -15.77 -10.44 18.51
CA ARG A 343 -16.82 -11.16 19.24
C ARG A 343 -17.47 -12.18 18.32
N PHE A 344 -17.42 -13.44 18.73
CA PHE A 344 -18.12 -14.56 18.09
C PHE A 344 -19.43 -14.83 18.82
N SER A 345 -20.53 -14.94 18.08
CA SER A 345 -21.87 -15.19 18.62
C SER A 345 -22.49 -16.41 17.94
N ILE A 346 -23.00 -17.35 18.74
CA ILE A 346 -23.65 -18.59 18.25
C ILE A 346 -24.98 -18.77 18.98
N ALA A 347 -26.00 -19.30 18.28
CA ALA A 347 -27.29 -19.64 18.88
C ALA A 347 -27.18 -20.69 20.01
N ASP A 348 -28.06 -20.63 21.02
CA ASP A 348 -28.00 -21.49 22.20
C ASP A 348 -28.19 -23.00 21.88
N ASN A 349 -27.07 -23.73 21.77
CA ASN A 349 -27.04 -25.19 21.59
C ASN A 349 -26.04 -25.84 22.56
N PRO A 350 -26.48 -26.73 23.48
CA PRO A 350 -25.61 -27.39 24.47
C PRO A 350 -24.49 -28.25 23.87
N HIS A 351 -24.63 -28.73 22.63
CA HIS A 351 -23.63 -29.58 21.97
C HIS A 351 -22.44 -28.80 21.37
N VAL A 352 -22.57 -27.47 21.19
CA VAL A 352 -21.59 -26.62 20.48
C VAL A 352 -20.67 -25.86 21.44
N GLN A 353 -20.97 -25.86 22.75
CA GLN A 353 -20.19 -25.12 23.76
C GLN A 353 -18.70 -25.50 23.80
N ASN A 354 -18.38 -26.78 23.73
CA ASN A 354 -16.98 -27.25 23.73
C ASN A 354 -16.24 -26.87 22.43
N GLN A 355 -16.97 -26.52 21.37
CA GLN A 355 -16.41 -26.24 20.05
C GLN A 355 -16.13 -24.74 19.84
N LEU A 356 -16.89 -23.83 20.47
CA LEU A 356 -16.58 -22.40 20.47
C LEU A 356 -15.23 -22.14 21.17
N ASP A 357 -14.97 -22.77 22.32
CA ASP A 357 -13.67 -22.65 23.00
C ASP A 357 -12.51 -23.28 22.21
N SER A 358 -12.81 -24.22 21.30
CA SER A 358 -11.83 -24.79 20.37
C SER A 358 -11.56 -23.82 19.22
N LEU A 359 -12.62 -23.21 18.66
CA LEU A 359 -12.52 -22.18 17.62
C LEU A 359 -11.66 -21.00 18.11
N LEU A 360 -11.92 -20.49 19.31
CA LEU A 360 -11.13 -19.39 19.88
C LEU A 360 -9.67 -19.78 20.16
N ARG A 361 -9.42 -21.06 20.50
CA ARG A 361 -8.05 -21.57 20.66
C ARG A 361 -7.30 -21.64 19.34
N GLU A 362 -7.97 -21.99 18.24
CA GLU A 362 -7.37 -21.97 16.90
C GLU A 362 -7.19 -20.54 16.36
N VAL A 363 -8.12 -19.63 16.67
CA VAL A 363 -7.97 -18.19 16.43
C VAL A 363 -6.74 -17.64 17.18
N ALA A 364 -6.58 -18.03 18.45
CA ALA A 364 -5.42 -17.64 19.27
C ALA A 364 -4.09 -18.25 18.80
N LYS A 365 -4.12 -19.37 18.05
CA LYS A 365 -2.95 -19.98 17.41
C LYS A 365 -2.64 -19.39 16.04
N GLY A 366 -3.38 -18.36 15.60
CA GLY A 366 -3.08 -17.61 14.38
C GLY A 366 -3.65 -18.20 13.10
N LEU A 367 -4.57 -19.17 13.15
CA LEU A 367 -5.29 -19.64 11.94
C LEU A 367 -4.34 -19.93 10.75
N GLY A 368 -3.23 -20.61 11.05
CA GLY A 368 -2.23 -21.05 10.07
C GLY A 368 -1.16 -20.03 9.69
N ASP A 369 -1.27 -18.79 10.17
CA ASP A 369 -0.16 -17.83 10.21
C ASP A 369 0.44 -17.80 11.63
N GLU A 370 1.71 -17.41 11.75
CA GLU A 370 2.41 -17.44 13.03
C GLU A 370 1.89 -16.31 13.95
N PRO A 371 1.24 -16.63 15.09
CA PRO A 371 0.59 -15.64 15.93
C PRO A 371 1.62 -14.78 16.66
N THR A 372 1.43 -13.47 16.65
CA THR A 372 2.22 -12.51 17.44
C THR A 372 1.60 -12.35 18.84
N PRO A 373 2.39 -12.41 19.94
CA PRO A 373 1.87 -12.24 21.29
C PRO A 373 1.21 -10.87 21.48
N LEU A 374 0.02 -10.85 22.06
CA LEU A 374 -0.76 -9.65 22.30
C LEU A 374 -0.32 -8.97 23.60
N PRO A 375 0.10 -7.69 23.58
CA PRO A 375 0.36 -6.92 24.81
C PRO A 375 -0.94 -6.58 25.54
N ASP A 376 -0.89 -6.52 26.88
CA ASP A 376 -1.98 -6.03 27.72
C ASP A 376 -1.93 -4.50 27.85
N ASP A 377 -3.03 -3.87 27.41
CA ASP A 377 -3.53 -2.49 27.61
C ASP A 377 -2.57 -1.29 27.40
N LEU A 378 -2.90 -0.43 26.41
CA LEU A 378 -2.97 1.06 26.45
C LEU A 378 -3.36 1.64 25.04
N PRO A 379 -3.70 2.94 24.90
CA PRO A 379 -4.84 3.44 24.12
C PRO A 379 -4.52 3.84 22.66
N VAL A 380 -5.61 3.96 21.89
CA VAL A 380 -5.69 4.29 20.46
C VAL A 380 -5.50 5.79 20.21
N ASP A 381 -4.63 6.16 19.26
CA ASP A 381 -4.60 7.49 18.65
C ASP A 381 -4.66 7.35 17.12
N ASP A 382 -5.53 8.17 16.52
CA ASP A 382 -5.90 8.19 15.11
C ASP A 382 -4.97 9.12 14.34
N SER A 383 -4.14 8.59 13.44
CA SER A 383 -3.62 9.37 12.31
C SER A 383 -2.96 8.49 11.25
N GLN A 384 -3.71 8.17 10.18
CA GLN A 384 -3.13 7.75 8.91
C GLN A 384 -3.46 8.79 7.83
N SER A 385 -2.40 9.34 7.24
CA SER A 385 -2.44 10.32 6.16
C SER A 385 -2.48 9.62 4.80
N THR A 386 -3.44 10.00 3.97
CA THR A 386 -3.65 9.46 2.61
C THR A 386 -2.93 10.34 1.58
N GLN A 387 -1.99 9.74 0.82
CA GLN A 387 -1.41 10.37 -0.38
C GLN A 387 -2.33 10.15 -1.60
N PRO A 388 -2.58 11.16 -2.46
CA PRO A 388 -3.45 11.03 -3.61
C PRO A 388 -2.76 10.42 -4.84
N ALA A 389 -3.48 9.51 -5.51
CA ALA A 389 -3.15 8.96 -6.84
C ALA A 389 -3.19 10.03 -7.94
N GLN A 390 -2.20 9.99 -8.85
CA GLN A 390 -2.07 10.90 -9.99
C GLN A 390 -2.91 10.43 -11.18
N GLN A 391 -3.67 11.33 -11.83
CA GLN A 391 -4.50 11.04 -13.01
C GLN A 391 -3.79 11.42 -14.32
N HIS A 392 -3.86 10.51 -15.30
CA HIS A 392 -3.19 10.55 -16.61
C HIS A 392 -3.89 11.48 -17.64
N ARG A 393 -3.07 12.13 -18.50
CA ARG A 393 -3.50 12.75 -19.77
C ARG A 393 -3.44 11.70 -20.91
N PRO A 394 -4.29 11.83 -21.95
CA PRO A 394 -4.19 10.99 -23.14
C PRO A 394 -2.86 11.27 -23.85
N THR A 395 -2.04 10.22 -23.99
CA THR A 395 -0.69 10.30 -24.54
C THR A 395 -0.68 9.80 -25.99
N ALA A 396 -0.04 10.58 -26.86
CA ALA A 396 0.20 10.18 -28.24
C ALA A 396 1.20 9.00 -28.31
N ALA A 397 1.16 8.23 -29.39
CA ALA A 397 2.14 7.17 -29.63
C ALA A 397 3.58 7.73 -29.61
N PRO A 398 4.53 7.01 -28.99
CA PRO A 398 5.93 7.42 -28.95
C PRO A 398 6.54 7.46 -30.35
N LYS A 399 7.45 8.40 -30.59
CA LYS A 399 8.12 8.51 -31.90
C LYS A 399 9.26 7.47 -32.01
N PRO A 400 9.56 6.97 -33.23
CA PRO A 400 10.77 6.18 -33.45
C PRO A 400 12.02 6.91 -32.95
N GLY A 401 12.90 6.20 -32.25
CA GLY A 401 14.11 6.74 -31.61
C GLY A 401 13.89 7.43 -30.25
N GLU A 402 12.65 7.67 -29.83
CA GLU A 402 12.33 8.26 -28.53
C GLU A 402 12.51 7.23 -27.40
N LYS A 403 13.35 7.55 -26.41
CA LYS A 403 13.54 6.71 -25.22
C LYS A 403 12.40 6.93 -24.23
N ILE A 404 11.65 5.87 -23.97
CA ILE A 404 10.64 5.81 -22.91
C ILE A 404 11.30 5.22 -21.68
N LYS A 405 11.27 5.96 -20.57
CA LYS A 405 11.78 5.47 -19.28
C LYS A 405 10.77 4.56 -18.61
N GLY A 406 11.27 3.54 -17.93
CA GLY A 406 10.50 2.70 -17.02
C GLY A 406 11.36 2.32 -15.82
N LEU A 407 10.88 1.38 -15.01
CA LEU A 407 11.62 0.80 -13.89
C LEU A 407 11.98 -0.65 -14.21
N CYS A 408 13.18 -1.09 -13.81
CA CYS A 408 13.62 -2.46 -14.02
C CYS A 408 12.89 -3.44 -13.08
N GLY A 409 11.90 -4.18 -13.59
CA GLY A 409 11.28 -5.30 -12.87
C GLY A 409 12.18 -6.55 -12.88
N ALA A 410 12.68 -6.91 -14.06
CA ALA A 410 13.65 -7.99 -14.27
C ALA A 410 14.73 -7.57 -15.27
N PRO A 411 16.02 -7.85 -14.97
CA PRO A 411 17.14 -7.35 -15.76
C PRO A 411 17.26 -8.04 -17.12
N GLY A 412 18.02 -7.42 -18.03
CA GLY A 412 18.32 -7.94 -19.35
C GLY A 412 17.90 -7.03 -20.50
N MET A 413 18.25 -7.46 -21.72
CA MET A 413 18.03 -6.71 -22.94
C MET A 413 17.40 -7.61 -24.00
N ALA A 414 16.41 -7.08 -24.71
CA ALA A 414 15.71 -7.78 -25.77
C ALA A 414 15.44 -6.86 -26.97
N VAL A 415 15.44 -7.47 -28.15
CA VAL A 415 15.10 -6.80 -29.40
C VAL A 415 14.16 -7.73 -30.16
N GLY A 416 12.98 -7.24 -30.55
CA GLY A 416 11.96 -8.08 -31.17
C GLY A 416 10.80 -7.29 -31.76
N SER A 417 9.92 -7.98 -32.48
CA SER A 417 8.64 -7.40 -32.91
C SER A 417 7.73 -7.17 -31.71
N VAL A 418 6.92 -6.12 -31.77
CA VAL A 418 5.98 -5.79 -30.69
C VAL A 418 4.73 -6.65 -30.79
N PHE A 419 4.26 -7.11 -29.63
CA PHE A 419 2.91 -7.60 -29.47
C PHE A 419 2.23 -6.79 -28.37
N VAL A 420 1.36 -5.85 -28.75
CA VAL A 420 0.58 -5.07 -27.79
C VAL A 420 -0.67 -5.87 -27.42
N GLN A 421 -0.69 -6.38 -26.19
CA GLN A 421 -1.88 -6.99 -25.62
C GLN A 421 -2.84 -5.87 -25.22
N GLN A 422 -3.88 -5.67 -26.04
CA GLN A 422 -4.97 -4.76 -25.69
C GLN A 422 -5.80 -5.35 -24.54
N GLU A 423 -6.39 -4.47 -23.72
CA GLU A 423 -7.36 -4.89 -22.72
C GLU A 423 -8.54 -5.60 -23.39
N VAL A 424 -8.85 -6.79 -22.89
CA VAL A 424 -9.99 -7.57 -23.37
C VAL A 424 -11.26 -6.88 -22.89
N THR A 425 -11.96 -6.19 -23.79
CA THR A 425 -13.30 -5.69 -23.48
C THR A 425 -14.29 -6.85 -23.56
N TYR A 426 -14.79 -7.28 -22.41
CA TYR A 426 -15.79 -8.34 -22.32
C TYR A 426 -17.16 -7.78 -22.70
N ASN A 427 -17.68 -8.21 -23.86
CA ASN A 427 -19.01 -7.81 -24.32
C ASN A 427 -20.04 -8.83 -23.85
N TYR A 428 -20.90 -8.43 -22.92
CA TYR A 428 -22.02 -9.24 -22.42
C TYR A 428 -23.25 -8.38 -22.16
N GLN A 429 -24.43 -8.99 -22.18
CA GLN A 429 -25.69 -8.30 -21.86
C GLN A 429 -25.89 -8.31 -20.34
N GLU A 430 -26.37 -7.20 -19.78
CA GLU A 430 -26.70 -7.13 -18.34
C GLU A 430 -27.85 -8.08 -17.97
N GLN A 431 -28.87 -8.15 -18.83
CA GLN A 431 -30.05 -8.96 -18.61
C GLN A 431 -29.98 -10.26 -19.37
N ALA A 432 -30.49 -11.33 -18.77
CA ALA A 432 -30.65 -12.62 -19.43
C ALA A 432 -31.99 -13.26 -19.05
N THR A 433 -32.48 -14.09 -19.95
CA THR A 433 -33.61 -14.99 -19.67
C THR A 433 -33.09 -16.31 -19.09
N ASN A 434 -33.98 -17.05 -18.41
CA ASN A 434 -33.71 -18.38 -17.88
C ASN A 434 -32.64 -18.43 -16.76
N PRO A 435 -33.00 -18.04 -15.52
CA PRO A 435 -32.07 -18.02 -14.37
C PRO A 435 -31.36 -19.36 -14.09
N ALA A 436 -32.01 -20.50 -14.37
CA ALA A 436 -31.42 -21.82 -14.17
C ALA A 436 -30.24 -22.08 -15.12
N GLU A 437 -30.36 -21.65 -16.37
CA GLU A 437 -29.29 -21.75 -17.37
C GLU A 437 -28.11 -20.82 -17.02
N GLN A 438 -28.39 -19.59 -16.59
CA GLN A 438 -27.33 -18.66 -16.18
C GLN A 438 -26.55 -19.17 -14.96
N ARG A 439 -27.23 -19.79 -14.00
CA ARG A 439 -26.58 -20.43 -12.85
C ARG A 439 -25.64 -21.56 -13.29
N GLN A 440 -26.11 -22.43 -14.18
CA GLN A 440 -25.28 -23.52 -14.71
C GLN A 440 -24.06 -22.99 -15.46
N ARG A 441 -24.22 -21.97 -16.31
CA ARG A 441 -23.11 -21.34 -17.04
C ARG A 441 -22.04 -20.78 -16.10
N LEU A 442 -22.46 -20.12 -15.01
CA LEU A 442 -21.54 -19.61 -13.99
C LEU A 442 -20.78 -20.73 -13.29
N GLU A 443 -21.48 -21.78 -12.86
CA GLU A 443 -20.88 -22.94 -12.20
C GLU A 443 -19.87 -23.66 -13.11
N ASP A 444 -20.22 -23.86 -14.38
CA ASP A 444 -19.35 -24.51 -15.36
C ASP A 444 -18.08 -23.68 -15.65
N ALA A 445 -18.22 -22.35 -15.73
CA ALA A 445 -17.09 -21.44 -15.93
C ALA A 445 -16.12 -21.46 -14.74
N ILE A 446 -16.64 -21.37 -13.51
CA ILE A 446 -15.86 -21.47 -12.28
C ILE A 446 -15.14 -22.82 -12.21
N ALA A 447 -15.85 -23.93 -12.52
CA ALA A 447 -15.26 -25.26 -12.54
C ALA A 447 -14.12 -25.41 -13.56
N THR A 448 -14.26 -24.78 -14.73
CA THR A 448 -13.24 -24.77 -15.80
C THR A 448 -11.98 -24.04 -15.34
N VAL A 449 -12.12 -22.83 -14.78
CA VAL A 449 -10.98 -22.05 -14.27
C VAL A 449 -10.29 -22.77 -13.11
N ARG A 450 -11.07 -23.36 -12.19
CA ARG A 450 -10.56 -24.17 -11.08
C ARG A 450 -9.69 -25.34 -11.57
N ALA A 451 -10.14 -26.06 -12.59
CA ALA A 451 -9.37 -27.17 -13.16
C ALA A 451 -8.03 -26.70 -13.74
N ARG A 452 -8.02 -25.56 -14.45
CA ARG A 452 -6.80 -24.97 -15.03
C ARG A 452 -5.79 -24.54 -13.97
N ILE A 453 -6.24 -23.86 -12.92
CA ILE A 453 -5.35 -23.44 -11.83
C ILE A 453 -4.71 -24.67 -11.17
N ARG A 454 -5.49 -25.74 -10.91
CA ARG A 454 -4.97 -27.01 -10.36
C ARG A 454 -3.98 -27.70 -11.27
N GLU A 455 -4.19 -27.67 -12.58
CA GLU A 455 -3.26 -28.24 -13.56
C GLU A 455 -1.94 -27.45 -13.58
N ARG A 456 -1.98 -26.11 -13.55
CA ARG A 456 -0.78 -25.26 -13.44
C ARG A 456 0.05 -25.59 -12.20
N ILE A 457 -0.59 -25.77 -11.04
CA ILE A 457 0.11 -26.15 -9.80
C ILE A 457 0.88 -27.47 -9.95
N LYS A 458 0.35 -28.44 -10.73
CA LYS A 458 1.01 -29.72 -10.99
C LYS A 458 2.21 -29.57 -11.92
N VAL A 459 2.08 -28.81 -13.01
CA VAL A 459 3.12 -28.64 -14.03
C VAL A 459 4.32 -27.84 -13.50
N THR A 460 4.07 -26.79 -12.72
CA THR A 460 5.11 -25.91 -12.18
C THR A 460 5.99 -26.58 -11.10
N GLY A 461 5.66 -27.81 -10.67
CA GLY A 461 6.28 -28.48 -9.52
C GLY A 461 7.75 -28.93 -9.62
N THR A 462 8.45 -28.69 -10.73
CA THR A 462 9.77 -29.29 -11.02
C THR A 462 10.98 -28.34 -10.95
N GLN A 463 10.80 -27.04 -10.69
CA GLN A 463 11.91 -26.06 -10.59
C GLN A 463 11.95 -25.33 -9.24
N ALA A 464 13.13 -24.82 -8.83
CA ALA A 464 13.30 -24.13 -7.53
C ALA A 464 12.53 -22.80 -7.41
N SER A 465 12.15 -22.19 -8.54
CA SER A 465 11.22 -21.05 -8.65
C SER A 465 9.75 -21.41 -8.40
N SER A 466 9.44 -22.69 -8.12
CA SER A 466 8.08 -23.22 -8.07
C SER A 466 7.28 -22.94 -6.80
N ASN A 467 7.91 -22.57 -5.68
CA ASN A 467 7.17 -22.41 -4.43
C ASN A 467 6.32 -21.14 -4.40
N GLU A 468 6.84 -20.00 -4.87
CA GLU A 468 6.07 -18.74 -4.95
C GLU A 468 4.93 -18.85 -5.97
N ALA A 469 5.18 -19.41 -7.15
CA ALA A 469 4.15 -19.62 -8.16
C ALA A 469 3.03 -20.56 -7.66
N LYS A 470 3.37 -21.60 -6.87
CA LYS A 470 2.39 -22.47 -6.21
C LYS A 470 1.58 -21.74 -5.13
N LEU A 471 2.24 -20.89 -4.34
CA LEU A 471 1.57 -20.09 -3.30
C LEU A 471 0.53 -19.14 -3.92
N ILE A 472 0.89 -18.45 -5.02
CA ILE A 472 -0.01 -17.55 -5.76
C ILE A 472 -1.18 -18.33 -6.36
N ALA A 473 -0.91 -19.44 -7.04
CA ALA A 473 -1.97 -20.28 -7.62
C ALA A 473 -2.89 -20.88 -6.54
N GLY A 474 -2.36 -21.22 -5.36
CA GLY A 474 -3.14 -21.65 -4.20
C GLY A 474 -4.07 -20.56 -3.67
N MET A 475 -3.60 -19.31 -3.63
CA MET A 475 -4.42 -18.15 -3.27
C MET A 475 -5.56 -17.93 -4.28
N HIS A 476 -5.27 -17.99 -5.59
CA HIS A 476 -6.29 -17.82 -6.62
C HIS A 476 -7.37 -18.90 -6.53
N LEU A 477 -6.98 -20.14 -6.19
CA LEU A 477 -7.93 -21.22 -5.94
C LEU A 477 -8.82 -20.92 -4.74
N ALA A 478 -8.24 -20.42 -3.63
CA ALA A 478 -8.99 -20.08 -2.43
C ALA A 478 -9.99 -18.92 -2.67
N LEU A 479 -9.61 -17.93 -3.47
CA LEU A 479 -10.51 -16.84 -3.88
C LEU A 479 -11.66 -17.35 -4.77
N LEU A 480 -11.36 -18.23 -5.71
CA LEU A 480 -12.36 -18.81 -6.61
C LEU A 480 -13.32 -19.75 -5.88
N ASP A 481 -12.88 -20.37 -4.79
CA ASP A 481 -13.67 -21.29 -3.96
C ASP A 481 -14.41 -20.57 -2.80
N ASP A 482 -14.35 -19.22 -2.70
CA ASP A 482 -15.06 -18.45 -1.67
C ASP A 482 -16.60 -18.54 -1.89
N PRO A 483 -17.35 -19.16 -0.96
CA PRO A 483 -18.80 -19.30 -1.09
C PRO A 483 -19.53 -17.96 -1.21
N SER A 484 -19.03 -16.89 -0.58
CA SER A 484 -19.72 -15.60 -0.62
C SER A 484 -19.65 -14.89 -1.97
N LEU A 485 -18.51 -14.99 -2.66
CA LEU A 485 -18.39 -14.49 -4.02
C LEU A 485 -19.35 -15.23 -4.96
N ILE A 486 -19.48 -16.55 -4.76
CA ILE A 486 -20.40 -17.39 -5.54
C ILE A 486 -21.86 -17.06 -5.19
N ASP A 487 -22.19 -16.98 -3.90
CA ASP A 487 -23.54 -16.71 -3.40
C ASP A 487 -24.02 -15.31 -3.83
N ASP A 488 -23.20 -14.27 -3.62
CA ASP A 488 -23.54 -12.90 -4.00
C ASP A 488 -23.74 -12.79 -5.53
N ALA A 489 -22.93 -13.47 -6.36
CA ALA A 489 -23.19 -13.56 -7.80
C ALA A 489 -24.47 -14.37 -8.11
N GLN A 490 -24.73 -15.47 -7.40
CA GLN A 490 -25.94 -16.28 -7.59
C GLN A 490 -27.23 -15.59 -7.13
N GLU A 491 -27.16 -14.64 -6.19
CA GLU A 491 -28.30 -13.81 -5.73
C GLU A 491 -28.76 -12.80 -6.80
N LEU A 492 -27.85 -12.36 -7.66
CA LEU A 492 -28.16 -11.45 -8.76
C LEU A 492 -28.89 -12.15 -9.92
N ILE A 493 -28.68 -13.46 -10.11
CA ILE A 493 -29.26 -14.23 -11.23
C ILE A 493 -30.81 -14.29 -11.18
N PRO A 494 -31.48 -14.53 -10.03
CA PRO A 494 -32.92 -14.42 -9.89
C PRO A 494 -33.52 -13.05 -10.25
N LEU A 495 -32.71 -11.99 -10.24
CA LEU A 495 -33.10 -10.63 -10.63
C LEU A 495 -32.99 -10.37 -12.14
N ASN A 496 -33.01 -11.45 -12.95
CA ASN A 496 -32.85 -11.45 -14.41
C ASN A 496 -31.49 -10.94 -14.91
N LYS A 497 -30.43 -11.06 -14.10
CA LYS A 497 -29.06 -10.74 -14.52
C LYS A 497 -28.40 -11.91 -15.23
N SER A 498 -27.57 -11.63 -16.22
CA SER A 498 -26.73 -12.63 -16.87
C SER A 498 -25.64 -13.15 -15.93
N ALA A 499 -25.10 -14.33 -16.23
CA ALA A 499 -23.98 -14.89 -15.47
C ALA A 499 -22.75 -13.97 -15.49
N GLU A 500 -22.49 -13.36 -16.66
CA GLU A 500 -21.39 -12.43 -16.90
C GLU A 500 -21.51 -11.16 -16.05
N TRP A 501 -22.69 -10.54 -16.05
CA TRP A 501 -22.94 -9.32 -15.29
C TRP A 501 -22.96 -9.57 -13.78
N ALA A 502 -23.58 -10.67 -13.37
CA ALA A 502 -23.63 -11.06 -11.97
C ALA A 502 -22.21 -11.30 -11.42
N TRP A 503 -21.40 -12.08 -12.14
CA TRP A 503 -20.02 -12.31 -11.77
C TRP A 503 -19.20 -11.02 -11.77
N HIS A 504 -19.27 -10.23 -12.86
CA HIS A 504 -18.53 -8.97 -13.00
C HIS A 504 -18.80 -7.97 -11.89
N THR A 505 -20.08 -7.77 -11.57
CA THR A 505 -20.49 -6.83 -10.53
C THR A 505 -19.96 -7.26 -9.17
N THR A 506 -20.10 -8.54 -8.82
CA THR A 506 -19.69 -9.05 -7.52
C THR A 506 -18.16 -9.00 -7.35
N TYR A 507 -17.37 -9.42 -8.34
CA TYR A 507 -15.92 -9.40 -8.18
C TYR A 507 -15.35 -7.98 -8.22
N GLU A 508 -15.88 -7.08 -9.05
CA GLU A 508 -15.36 -5.70 -9.14
C GLU A 508 -15.67 -4.90 -7.88
N GLN A 509 -16.81 -5.17 -7.23
CA GLN A 509 -17.14 -4.62 -5.92
C GLN A 509 -16.13 -5.04 -4.86
N LEU A 510 -15.71 -6.31 -4.84
CA LEU A 510 -14.69 -6.82 -3.92
C LEU A 510 -13.31 -6.25 -4.21
N ALA A 511 -12.91 -6.19 -5.49
CA ALA A 511 -11.64 -5.60 -5.89
C ALA A 511 -11.57 -4.10 -5.51
N SER A 512 -12.64 -3.35 -5.74
CA SER A 512 -12.74 -1.93 -5.38
C SER A 512 -12.69 -1.71 -3.87
N GLN A 513 -13.26 -2.62 -3.07
CA GLN A 513 -13.15 -2.55 -1.60
C GLN A 513 -11.72 -2.76 -1.13
N GLN A 514 -10.97 -3.67 -1.76
CA GLN A 514 -9.55 -3.87 -1.44
C GLN A 514 -8.69 -2.70 -1.86
N GLU A 515 -8.93 -2.12 -3.03
CA GLU A 515 -8.18 -0.97 -3.53
C GLU A 515 -8.31 0.27 -2.63
N ASN A 516 -9.46 0.43 -1.98
CA ASN A 516 -9.71 1.50 -1.02
C ASN A 516 -9.19 1.19 0.41
N ASN A 517 -8.46 0.09 0.61
CA ASN A 517 -7.88 -0.26 1.89
C ASN A 517 -6.74 0.72 2.25
N PRO A 518 -6.70 1.28 3.48
CA PRO A 518 -5.62 2.18 3.90
C PRO A 518 -4.25 1.50 3.96
N ASP A 519 -4.18 0.17 4.09
CA ASP A 519 -2.93 -0.57 3.98
C ASP A 519 -2.55 -0.77 2.50
N LYS A 520 -1.44 -0.15 2.08
CA LYS A 520 -0.92 -0.21 0.72
C LYS A 520 -0.66 -1.64 0.23
N LEU A 521 -0.23 -2.54 1.11
CA LEU A 521 0.09 -3.93 0.78
C LEU A 521 -1.17 -4.76 0.56
N LEU A 522 -2.28 -4.40 1.23
CA LEU A 522 -3.60 -4.97 0.99
C LEU A 522 -4.27 -4.36 -0.25
N ALA A 523 -4.09 -3.07 -0.49
CA ALA A 523 -4.56 -2.40 -1.71
C ALA A 523 -3.92 -2.98 -2.98
N GLU A 524 -2.63 -3.31 -2.93
CA GLU A 524 -1.92 -3.98 -4.03
C GLU A 524 -2.51 -5.36 -4.39
N ARG A 525 -3.32 -5.98 -3.52
CA ARG A 525 -3.99 -7.26 -3.80
C ARG A 525 -5.27 -7.13 -4.64
N ALA A 526 -5.81 -5.93 -4.84
CA ALA A 526 -6.98 -5.73 -5.70
C ALA A 526 -6.75 -6.27 -7.12
N ALA A 527 -5.51 -6.20 -7.62
CA ALA A 527 -5.11 -6.77 -8.90
C ALA A 527 -5.29 -8.30 -8.96
N ASP A 528 -5.01 -9.02 -7.87
CA ASP A 528 -5.17 -10.48 -7.81
C ASP A 528 -6.65 -10.90 -7.86
N PHE A 529 -7.54 -10.11 -7.24
CA PHE A 529 -8.99 -10.32 -7.34
C PHE A 529 -9.50 -10.11 -8.77
N ARG A 530 -9.07 -9.03 -9.43
CA ARG A 530 -9.42 -8.76 -10.83
C ARG A 530 -8.90 -9.83 -11.77
N ASP A 531 -7.71 -10.37 -11.52
CA ASP A 531 -7.14 -11.47 -12.30
C ASP A 531 -8.04 -12.72 -12.25
N VAL A 532 -8.39 -13.20 -11.06
CA VAL A 532 -9.29 -14.36 -10.89
C VAL A 532 -10.67 -14.08 -11.51
N GLY A 533 -11.22 -12.89 -11.28
CA GLY A 533 -12.51 -12.47 -11.85
C GLY A 533 -12.51 -12.50 -13.38
N SER A 534 -11.46 -11.96 -14.00
CA SER A 534 -11.32 -11.89 -15.44
C SER A 534 -11.19 -13.27 -16.10
N GLN A 535 -10.55 -14.25 -15.44
CA GLN A 535 -10.40 -15.61 -15.95
C GLN A 535 -11.73 -16.35 -16.05
N VAL A 536 -12.66 -16.13 -15.10
CA VAL A 536 -14.01 -16.72 -15.18
C VAL A 536 -14.83 -15.99 -16.24
N LEU A 537 -14.69 -14.66 -16.33
CA LEU A 537 -15.40 -13.85 -17.32
C LEU A 537 -14.97 -14.19 -18.77
N SER A 538 -13.70 -14.51 -19.01
CA SER A 538 -13.23 -14.96 -20.33
C SER A 538 -13.85 -16.28 -20.77
N VAL A 539 -14.03 -17.22 -19.83
CA VAL A 539 -14.72 -18.50 -20.09
C VAL A 539 -16.20 -18.26 -20.37
N LEU A 540 -16.87 -17.41 -19.59
CA LEU A 540 -18.29 -17.10 -19.78
C LEU A 540 -18.60 -16.44 -21.12
N THR A 541 -17.72 -15.54 -21.55
CA THR A 541 -17.86 -14.77 -22.81
C THR A 541 -17.26 -15.48 -24.02
N GLY A 542 -16.54 -16.60 -23.82
CA GLY A 542 -15.87 -17.33 -24.89
C GLY A 542 -14.70 -16.56 -25.54
N THR A 543 -14.19 -15.51 -24.88
CA THR A 543 -13.01 -14.75 -25.34
C THR A 543 -11.68 -15.39 -24.92
N ASP A 544 -11.75 -16.60 -24.39
CA ASP A 544 -10.64 -17.44 -23.94
C ASP A 544 -9.81 -18.02 -25.11
N ASN A 545 -9.52 -17.17 -26.11
CA ASN A 545 -8.56 -17.50 -27.14
C ASN A 545 -7.16 -17.26 -26.56
N GLU A 546 -6.51 -18.33 -26.11
CA GLU A 546 -5.04 -18.35 -26.03
C GLU A 546 -4.53 -18.08 -27.44
N SER A 547 -4.08 -16.86 -27.67
CA SER A 547 -3.42 -16.51 -28.91
C SER A 547 -2.10 -17.29 -28.93
N ASN A 548 -2.07 -18.35 -29.73
CA ASN A 548 -0.86 -19.13 -30.00
C ASN A 548 0.07 -18.29 -30.88
N GLU A 549 0.69 -17.25 -30.32
CA GLU A 549 1.80 -16.58 -30.98
C GLU A 549 2.99 -17.55 -31.04
N SER A 550 3.37 -17.93 -32.26
CA SER A 550 4.52 -18.82 -32.50
C SER A 550 5.81 -18.05 -32.82
N ALA A 551 5.71 -16.74 -33.04
CA ALA A 551 6.85 -15.89 -33.38
C ALA A 551 7.43 -15.18 -32.13
N PRO A 552 8.76 -15.12 -31.97
CA PRO A 552 9.38 -14.39 -30.88
C PRO A 552 9.03 -12.90 -30.89
N HIS A 553 8.55 -12.36 -29.78
CA HIS A 553 8.04 -11.00 -29.68
C HIS A 553 8.35 -10.37 -28.31
N ILE A 554 8.15 -9.06 -28.23
CA ILE A 554 8.17 -8.29 -26.98
C ILE A 554 6.71 -7.98 -26.61
N LEU A 555 6.28 -8.48 -25.46
CA LEU A 555 4.92 -8.29 -24.96
C LEU A 555 4.80 -6.89 -24.35
N VAL A 556 3.85 -6.09 -24.83
CA VAL A 556 3.50 -4.80 -24.25
C VAL A 556 2.09 -4.88 -23.71
N CYS A 557 1.88 -4.58 -22.43
CA CYS A 557 0.56 -4.67 -21.80
C CYS A 557 0.36 -3.56 -20.75
N HIS A 558 -0.89 -3.32 -20.33
CA HIS A 558 -1.16 -2.30 -19.30
C HIS A 558 -0.46 -2.68 -17.99
N GLU A 559 -0.74 -3.89 -17.51
CA GLU A 559 -0.09 -4.53 -16.36
C GLU A 559 0.13 -6.02 -16.66
N LEU A 560 1.13 -6.65 -16.03
CA LEU A 560 1.39 -8.08 -16.15
C LEU A 560 0.86 -8.81 -14.90
N PRO A 561 -0.25 -9.55 -14.98
CA PRO A 561 -0.73 -10.35 -13.86
C PRO A 561 0.26 -11.45 -13.49
N ALA A 562 0.44 -11.71 -12.19
CA ALA A 562 1.35 -12.75 -11.71
C ALA A 562 0.98 -14.15 -12.24
N SER A 563 -0.30 -14.42 -12.50
CA SER A 563 -0.77 -15.69 -13.05
C SER A 563 -0.33 -15.95 -14.50
N LYS A 564 -0.02 -14.89 -15.27
CA LYS A 564 0.41 -14.99 -16.67
C LYS A 564 1.90 -15.27 -16.82
N VAL A 565 2.74 -14.86 -15.85
CA VAL A 565 4.21 -15.00 -15.96
C VAL A 565 4.65 -16.45 -16.21
N PRO A 566 4.14 -17.47 -15.50
CA PRO A 566 4.51 -18.86 -15.76
C PRO A 566 4.05 -19.40 -17.12
N MET A 567 3.13 -18.72 -17.80
CA MET A 567 2.63 -19.09 -19.13
C MET A 567 3.49 -18.51 -20.25
N LEU A 568 4.37 -17.55 -19.94
CA LEU A 568 5.28 -16.98 -20.91
C LEU A 568 6.39 -17.99 -21.21
N ASP A 569 6.56 -18.33 -22.49
CA ASP A 569 7.71 -19.10 -22.95
C ASP A 569 8.88 -18.12 -23.20
N PRO A 570 10.01 -18.22 -22.48
CA PRO A 570 11.17 -17.35 -22.71
C PRO A 570 11.76 -17.44 -24.12
N ALA A 571 11.47 -18.51 -24.88
CA ALA A 571 11.87 -18.63 -26.28
C ALA A 571 10.97 -17.81 -27.23
N ILE A 572 9.75 -17.48 -26.81
CA ILE A 572 8.76 -16.73 -27.58
C ILE A 572 8.65 -15.30 -27.04
N THR A 573 8.41 -15.11 -25.75
CA THR A 573 8.35 -13.78 -25.12
C THR A 573 9.75 -13.32 -24.72
N LEU A 574 10.36 -12.50 -25.58
CA LEU A 574 11.74 -12.04 -25.44
C LEU A 574 11.92 -11.00 -24.31
N ALA A 575 10.88 -10.20 -24.05
CA ALA A 575 10.78 -9.28 -22.92
C ALA A 575 9.32 -8.85 -22.72
N VAL A 576 9.05 -8.25 -21.56
CA VAL A 576 7.75 -7.65 -21.23
C VAL A 576 7.93 -6.17 -20.87
N VAL A 577 7.03 -5.32 -21.38
CA VAL A 577 6.95 -3.89 -21.08
C VAL A 577 5.55 -3.58 -20.56
N THR A 578 5.44 -2.98 -19.37
CA THR A 578 4.14 -2.61 -18.80
C THR A 578 3.95 -1.10 -18.68
N ALA A 579 2.72 -0.62 -18.89
CA ALA A 579 2.36 0.78 -18.70
C ALA A 579 2.38 1.16 -17.22
N VAL A 580 1.83 0.31 -16.36
CA VAL A 580 1.79 0.44 -14.90
C VAL A 580 2.43 -0.78 -14.21
N GLY A 581 2.62 -0.71 -12.91
CA GLY A 581 3.16 -1.79 -12.09
C GLY A 581 4.46 -1.43 -11.36
N GLY A 582 4.71 -2.14 -10.26
CA GLY A 582 5.87 -1.91 -9.39
C GLY A 582 6.97 -2.95 -9.54
N VAL A 583 8.20 -2.55 -9.20
CA VAL A 583 9.39 -3.44 -9.20
C VAL A 583 9.34 -4.55 -8.14
N THR A 584 8.49 -4.38 -7.12
CA THR A 584 8.22 -5.35 -6.05
C THR A 584 7.02 -6.24 -6.32
N SER A 585 6.33 -6.06 -7.45
CA SER A 585 5.17 -6.89 -7.79
C SER A 585 5.55 -8.37 -7.88
N HIS A 586 4.63 -9.26 -7.52
CA HIS A 586 4.82 -10.70 -7.68
C HIS A 586 5.18 -11.07 -9.14
N ALA A 587 4.63 -10.35 -10.11
CA ALA A 587 4.98 -10.52 -11.52
C ALA A 587 6.47 -10.22 -11.80
N ALA A 588 7.03 -9.17 -11.20
CA ALA A 588 8.46 -8.84 -11.36
C ALA A 588 9.39 -9.88 -10.72
N ILE A 589 9.00 -10.44 -9.58
CA ILE A 589 9.75 -11.52 -8.90
C ILE A 589 9.75 -12.79 -9.75
N LEU A 590 8.58 -13.18 -10.27
CA LEU A 590 8.43 -14.35 -11.14
C LEU A 590 9.19 -14.18 -12.46
N ALA A 591 9.10 -13.01 -13.10
CA ALA A 591 9.77 -12.74 -14.38
C ALA A 591 11.31 -12.85 -14.23
N ARG A 592 11.84 -12.33 -13.13
CA ARG A 592 13.26 -12.44 -12.77
C ARG A 592 13.71 -13.90 -12.58
N SER A 593 12.84 -14.72 -12.02
CA SER A 593 13.11 -16.15 -11.81
C SER A 593 13.00 -16.94 -13.12
N ALA A 594 12.11 -16.54 -14.03
CA ALA A 594 11.96 -17.11 -15.36
C ALA A 594 13.06 -16.65 -16.35
N GLY A 595 13.83 -15.61 -16.00
CA GLY A 595 14.86 -15.05 -16.87
C GLY A 595 14.30 -14.21 -18.02
N ILE A 596 13.06 -13.72 -17.89
CA ILE A 596 12.40 -12.85 -18.87
C ILE A 596 12.64 -11.40 -18.47
N PRO A 597 13.31 -10.57 -19.30
CA PRO A 597 13.47 -9.14 -19.02
C PRO A 597 12.11 -8.45 -18.90
N LEU A 598 11.94 -7.64 -17.86
CA LEU A 598 10.69 -6.94 -17.57
C LEU A 598 10.97 -5.47 -17.22
N LEU A 599 10.38 -4.56 -17.99
CA LEU A 599 10.39 -3.12 -17.73
C LEU A 599 8.97 -2.68 -17.33
N VAL A 600 8.80 -2.09 -16.15
CA VAL A 600 7.48 -1.71 -15.60
C VAL A 600 7.31 -0.20 -15.52
N GLY A 601 6.07 0.28 -15.51
CA GLY A 601 5.79 1.70 -15.28
C GLY A 601 6.25 2.62 -16.42
N CYS A 602 6.15 2.16 -17.68
CA CYS A 602 6.57 2.94 -18.85
C CYS A 602 5.54 3.99 -19.31
N GLY A 603 4.38 4.06 -18.64
CA GLY A 603 3.27 4.95 -18.96
C GLY A 603 2.41 4.46 -20.13
N GLU A 604 1.16 4.92 -20.18
CA GLU A 604 0.13 4.48 -21.15
C GLU A 604 0.53 4.58 -22.62
N GLN A 605 1.45 5.50 -22.94
CA GLN A 605 1.98 5.70 -24.29
C GLN A 605 2.55 4.41 -24.92
N VAL A 606 3.06 3.47 -24.12
CA VAL A 606 3.56 2.19 -24.68
C VAL A 606 2.45 1.33 -25.29
N LEU A 607 1.20 1.47 -24.83
CA LEU A 607 0.06 0.73 -25.39
C LEU A 607 -0.35 1.24 -26.78
N GLN A 608 0.16 2.39 -27.19
CA GLN A 608 -0.09 2.99 -28.50
C GLN A 608 1.01 2.64 -29.52
N ILE A 609 1.97 1.78 -29.16
CA ILE A 609 3.04 1.34 -30.07
C ILE A 609 2.42 0.50 -31.21
N PRO A 610 2.72 0.81 -32.49
CA PRO A 610 2.20 0.03 -33.62
C PRO A 610 2.68 -1.43 -33.58
N ALA A 611 1.80 -2.40 -33.84
CA ALA A 611 2.09 -3.84 -33.75
C ALA A 611 3.27 -4.30 -34.65
N ASP A 612 3.47 -3.68 -35.81
CA ASP A 612 4.57 -4.04 -36.72
C ASP A 612 5.93 -3.41 -36.33
N SER A 613 6.00 -2.73 -35.19
CA SER A 613 7.23 -2.06 -34.73
C SER A 613 8.27 -3.05 -34.24
N ARG A 614 9.55 -2.70 -34.41
CA ARG A 614 10.68 -3.33 -33.74
C ARG A 614 11.00 -2.54 -32.47
N LEU A 615 10.93 -3.20 -31.32
CA LEU A 615 11.23 -2.58 -30.04
C LEU A 615 12.58 -3.04 -29.51
N ILE A 616 13.32 -2.09 -28.95
CA ILE A 616 14.54 -2.35 -28.18
C ILE A 616 14.19 -2.08 -26.73
N VAL A 617 14.26 -3.12 -25.90
CA VAL A 617 14.02 -3.05 -24.46
C VAL A 617 15.33 -3.30 -23.75
N ASN A 618 15.77 -2.34 -22.96
CA ASN A 618 16.95 -2.48 -22.11
C ASN A 618 16.51 -2.19 -20.66
N CYS A 619 16.24 -3.27 -19.93
CA CYS A 619 15.80 -3.19 -18.55
C CYS A 619 16.92 -2.69 -17.63
N ASP A 620 18.16 -3.01 -17.96
CA ASP A 620 19.31 -2.62 -17.15
C ASP A 620 19.54 -1.10 -17.18
N ASP A 621 19.37 -0.47 -18.34
CA ASP A 621 19.41 0.98 -18.52
C ASP A 621 18.03 1.64 -18.41
N GLN A 622 17.01 0.87 -18.03
CA GLN A 622 15.66 1.32 -17.69
C GLN A 622 14.94 2.08 -18.81
N TYR A 623 15.11 1.64 -20.06
CA TYR A 623 14.42 2.26 -21.19
C TYR A 623 13.91 1.25 -22.22
N THR A 624 12.91 1.70 -22.97
CA THR A 624 12.45 1.06 -24.19
C THR A 624 12.31 2.11 -25.31
N LEU A 625 12.51 1.71 -26.56
CA LEU A 625 12.32 2.58 -27.72
C LEU A 625 11.89 1.79 -28.96
N ILE A 626 11.12 2.45 -29.83
CA ILE A 626 10.85 1.96 -31.18
C ILE A 626 12.09 2.20 -32.04
N ALA A 627 12.65 1.16 -32.64
CA ALA A 627 13.79 1.28 -33.53
C ALA A 627 13.42 2.14 -34.76
N ASP A 628 14.27 3.13 -35.06
CA ASP A 628 14.09 4.05 -36.19
C ASP A 628 14.70 3.55 -37.50
N SER A 629 15.55 2.51 -37.43
CA SER A 629 16.31 1.96 -38.54
C SER A 629 16.72 0.50 -38.26
N GLU A 630 17.02 -0.25 -39.32
CA GLU A 630 17.59 -1.61 -39.17
C GLU A 630 19.01 -1.56 -38.57
N ASP A 631 19.77 -0.50 -38.84
CA ASP A 631 21.09 -0.31 -38.24
C ASP A 631 21.02 -0.19 -36.71
N ALA A 632 20.02 0.52 -36.17
CA ALA A 632 19.77 0.60 -34.73
C ALA A 632 19.42 -0.77 -34.12
N VAL A 633 18.67 -1.61 -34.85
CA VAL A 633 18.37 -2.99 -34.45
C VAL A 633 19.64 -3.84 -34.40
N GLN A 634 20.49 -3.78 -35.44
CA GLN A 634 21.74 -4.53 -35.48
C GLN A 634 22.72 -4.08 -34.38
N GLN A 635 22.79 -2.78 -34.10
CA GLN A 635 23.58 -2.25 -32.99
C GLN A 635 23.10 -2.79 -31.64
N ALA A 636 21.79 -2.78 -31.39
CA ALA A 636 21.21 -3.29 -30.15
C ALA A 636 21.40 -4.82 -29.99
N LEU A 637 21.32 -5.58 -31.09
CA LEU A 637 21.62 -7.02 -31.07
C LEU A 637 23.10 -7.31 -30.79
N ALA A 638 24.01 -6.54 -31.38
CA ALA A 638 25.45 -6.65 -31.11
C ALA A 638 25.76 -6.32 -29.64
N GLU A 639 25.15 -5.25 -29.10
CA GLU A 639 25.27 -4.87 -27.69
C GLU A 639 24.79 -5.99 -26.76
N LYS A 640 23.62 -6.57 -27.04
CA LYS A 640 23.09 -7.73 -26.30
C LYS A 640 24.09 -8.89 -26.29
N GLN A 641 24.62 -9.28 -27.47
CA GLN A 641 25.56 -10.39 -27.59
C GLN A 641 26.87 -10.12 -26.82
N THR A 642 27.41 -8.90 -26.93
CA THR A 642 28.61 -8.50 -26.18
C THR A 642 28.37 -8.59 -24.67
N ARG A 643 27.18 -8.19 -24.19
CA ARG A 643 26.82 -8.25 -22.77
C ARG A 643 26.65 -9.68 -22.26
N GLU A 644 25.99 -10.54 -23.02
CA GLU A 644 25.85 -11.97 -22.69
C GLU A 644 27.22 -12.67 -22.66
N GLU A 645 28.09 -12.35 -23.60
CA GLU A 645 29.48 -12.83 -23.62
C GLU A 645 30.22 -12.39 -22.36
N ALA A 646 30.16 -11.10 -22.02
CA ALA A 646 30.83 -10.55 -20.84
C ALA A 646 30.35 -11.22 -19.55
N ILE A 647 29.04 -11.45 -19.40
CA ILE A 647 28.47 -12.16 -18.24
C ILE A 647 29.00 -13.59 -18.17
N ARG A 648 29.04 -14.30 -19.30
CA ARG A 648 29.56 -15.67 -19.34
C ARG A 648 31.04 -15.75 -18.98
N VAL A 649 31.86 -14.90 -19.60
CA VAL A 649 33.31 -14.81 -19.32
C VAL A 649 33.54 -14.43 -17.84
N ALA A 650 32.77 -13.49 -17.31
CA ALA A 650 32.84 -13.09 -15.90
C ALA A 650 32.51 -14.26 -14.98
N HIS A 651 31.44 -15.02 -15.27
CA HIS A 651 31.05 -16.20 -14.50
C HIS A 651 32.11 -17.30 -14.56
N ASP A 652 32.67 -17.60 -15.74
CA ASP A 652 33.70 -18.64 -15.89
C ASP A 652 34.99 -18.27 -15.13
N ASN A 653 35.29 -16.98 -15.01
CA ASN A 653 36.45 -16.45 -14.31
C ASN A 653 36.16 -15.96 -12.88
N ARG A 654 34.97 -16.22 -12.33
CA ARG A 654 34.52 -15.65 -11.05
C ARG A 654 35.45 -15.91 -9.87
N MET A 655 36.12 -17.07 -9.85
CA MET A 655 37.05 -17.44 -8.79
C MET A 655 38.40 -16.71 -8.86
N LYS A 656 38.73 -16.04 -9.97
CA LYS A 656 39.96 -15.25 -10.07
C LYS A 656 39.83 -13.99 -9.20
N PRO A 657 40.91 -13.54 -8.52
CA PRO A 657 40.90 -12.31 -7.75
C PRO A 657 40.66 -11.07 -8.63
N ALA A 658 40.22 -9.97 -8.04
CA ALA A 658 40.11 -8.69 -8.72
C ALA A 658 41.45 -7.94 -8.67
N ILE A 659 42.33 -8.23 -9.63
CA ILE A 659 43.65 -7.60 -9.75
C ILE A 659 43.65 -6.76 -11.03
N THR A 660 43.94 -5.46 -10.91
CA THR A 660 44.06 -4.55 -12.05
C THR A 660 45.17 -4.99 -13.00
N THR A 661 45.17 -4.48 -14.22
CA THR A 661 46.18 -4.84 -15.25
C THR A 661 47.62 -4.49 -14.85
N ASP A 662 47.81 -3.55 -13.91
CA ASP A 662 49.08 -3.14 -13.31
C ASP A 662 49.36 -3.76 -11.92
N GLY A 663 48.54 -4.73 -11.48
CA GLY A 663 48.85 -5.60 -10.35
C GLY A 663 48.30 -5.17 -8.99
N VAL A 664 47.39 -4.20 -8.93
CA VAL A 664 46.75 -3.78 -7.66
C VAL A 664 45.51 -4.62 -7.41
N GLN A 665 45.46 -5.30 -6.25
CA GLN A 665 44.30 -6.10 -5.86
C GLN A 665 43.28 -5.24 -5.12
N LEU A 666 42.00 -5.47 -5.44
CA LEU A 666 40.86 -5.02 -4.64
C LEU A 666 40.13 -6.23 -4.06
N GLU A 667 39.67 -6.09 -2.83
CA GLU A 667 38.83 -7.10 -2.22
C GLU A 667 37.38 -6.94 -2.71
N VAL A 668 36.80 -8.02 -3.25
CA VAL A 668 35.41 -8.04 -3.70
C VAL A 668 34.63 -9.06 -2.89
N VAL A 669 33.75 -8.55 -2.03
CA VAL A 669 33.06 -9.32 -0.99
C VAL A 669 31.54 -9.18 -1.11
N ALA A 670 30.81 -9.98 -0.34
CA ALA A 670 29.36 -10.05 -0.42
C ALA A 670 28.66 -9.24 0.68
N ASN A 671 27.58 -8.57 0.29
CA ASN A 671 26.51 -8.12 1.16
C ASN A 671 25.51 -9.28 1.32
N VAL A 672 25.27 -9.74 2.55
CA VAL A 672 24.35 -10.84 2.85
C VAL A 672 23.39 -10.48 3.98
N THR A 673 22.21 -11.12 3.98
CA THR A 673 21.19 -10.94 5.02
C THR A 673 21.14 -12.08 6.02
N ASN A 674 21.66 -13.26 5.68
CA ASN A 674 21.73 -14.42 6.57
C ASN A 674 22.87 -15.36 6.14
N SER A 675 23.22 -16.31 7.02
CA SER A 675 24.31 -17.26 6.78
C SER A 675 24.07 -18.17 5.56
N SER A 676 22.81 -18.45 5.21
CA SER A 676 22.47 -19.34 4.08
C SER A 676 22.95 -18.83 2.72
N GLN A 677 23.17 -17.51 2.56
CA GLN A 677 23.64 -16.90 1.32
C GLN A 677 25.16 -16.98 1.15
N ILE A 678 25.92 -17.22 2.22
CA ILE A 678 27.38 -17.16 2.22
C ILE A 678 27.97 -18.19 1.27
N GLN A 679 27.51 -19.44 1.31
CA GLN A 679 28.05 -20.49 0.42
C GLN A 679 27.85 -20.11 -1.06
N LYS A 680 26.66 -19.61 -1.41
CA LYS A 680 26.38 -19.15 -2.77
C LYS A 680 27.24 -17.96 -3.18
N ALA A 681 27.57 -17.07 -2.25
CA ALA A 681 28.47 -15.96 -2.48
C ALA A 681 29.89 -16.44 -2.79
N LEU A 682 30.41 -17.38 -2.00
CA LEU A 682 31.72 -18.00 -2.21
C LEU A 682 31.77 -18.77 -3.54
N ASP A 683 30.72 -19.50 -3.90
CA ASP A 683 30.59 -20.20 -5.18
C ASP A 683 30.61 -19.24 -6.38
N LEU A 684 30.20 -17.99 -6.16
CA LEU A 684 30.25 -16.89 -7.13
C LEU A 684 31.51 -16.03 -7.03
N GLY A 685 32.50 -16.44 -6.23
CA GLY A 685 33.83 -15.83 -6.17
C GLY A 685 33.97 -14.68 -5.19
N ALA A 686 33.06 -14.54 -4.20
CA ALA A 686 33.21 -13.62 -3.10
C ALA A 686 34.47 -13.95 -2.28
N GLU A 687 35.23 -12.92 -1.90
CA GLU A 687 36.46 -13.06 -1.12
C GLU A 687 36.20 -12.99 0.41
N GLY A 688 34.96 -12.73 0.80
CA GLY A 688 34.50 -12.60 2.18
C GLY A 688 33.08 -12.03 2.23
N VAL A 689 32.70 -11.51 3.40
CA VAL A 689 31.46 -10.76 3.62
C VAL A 689 31.84 -9.38 4.17
N GLY A 690 31.57 -8.32 3.40
CA GLY A 690 31.82 -6.93 3.80
C GLY A 690 30.61 -6.24 4.43
N LEU A 691 29.44 -6.87 4.38
CA LEU A 691 28.25 -6.45 5.14
C LEU A 691 27.36 -7.66 5.42
N TYR A 692 27.36 -8.09 6.69
CA TYR A 692 26.32 -8.93 7.25
C TYR A 692 25.26 -8.06 7.93
N ARG A 693 24.04 -8.09 7.40
CA ARG A 693 22.90 -7.32 7.91
C ARG A 693 22.25 -8.05 9.09
N SER A 694 22.56 -7.64 10.31
CA SER A 694 22.09 -8.32 11.52
C SER A 694 20.59 -8.12 11.79
N GLU A 695 19.91 -7.17 11.15
CA GLU A 695 18.49 -6.90 11.37
C GLU A 695 17.62 -8.11 11.07
N PHE A 696 18.01 -8.92 10.07
CA PHE A 696 17.30 -10.15 9.72
C PHE A 696 17.41 -11.21 10.81
N VAL A 697 18.53 -11.27 11.54
CA VAL A 697 18.66 -12.15 12.72
C VAL A 697 17.66 -11.76 13.80
N TYR A 698 17.33 -10.47 13.93
CA TYR A 698 16.34 -9.99 14.88
C TYR A 698 14.90 -10.18 14.38
N MET A 699 14.67 -10.00 13.07
CA MET A 699 13.34 -10.15 12.45
C MET A 699 12.88 -11.60 12.31
N GLU A 700 13.80 -12.57 12.29
CA GLU A 700 13.48 -14.00 12.23
C GLU A 700 12.77 -14.54 13.49
N PHE A 701 12.78 -13.78 14.59
CA PHE A 701 12.17 -14.17 15.84
C PHE A 701 11.04 -13.20 16.23
N GLY A 702 9.94 -13.73 16.76
CA GLY A 702 8.87 -12.90 17.36
C GLY A 702 9.24 -12.24 18.70
N ARG A 703 10.48 -12.39 19.15
CA ARG A 703 11.07 -11.80 20.37
C ARG A 703 12.54 -11.51 20.13
N GLU A 704 13.17 -10.73 21.02
CA GLU A 704 14.62 -10.50 20.94
C GLU A 704 15.38 -11.85 20.95
N PRO A 705 16.26 -12.11 19.96
CA PRO A 705 17.03 -13.35 19.90
C PRO A 705 18.01 -13.45 21.06
N THR A 706 18.07 -14.62 21.71
CA THR A 706 19.01 -14.84 22.82
C THR A 706 20.45 -14.85 22.32
N VAL A 707 21.40 -14.63 23.23
CA VAL A 707 22.84 -14.71 22.92
C VAL A 707 23.19 -16.04 22.26
N GLU A 708 22.63 -17.17 22.73
CA GLU A 708 22.90 -18.50 22.17
C GLU A 708 22.36 -18.67 20.73
N GLN A 709 21.19 -18.09 20.44
CA GLN A 709 20.61 -18.12 19.10
C GLN A 709 21.48 -17.32 18.13
N GLN A 710 21.89 -16.12 18.55
CA GLN A 710 22.82 -15.30 17.78
C GLN A 710 24.20 -15.97 17.62
N VAL A 711 24.71 -16.63 18.67
CA VAL A 711 25.99 -17.37 18.61
C VAL A 711 25.93 -18.47 17.56
N THR A 712 24.80 -19.16 17.46
CA THR A 712 24.57 -20.22 16.47
C THR A 712 24.65 -19.65 15.06
N GLU A 713 23.93 -18.55 14.79
CA GLU A 713 23.88 -17.93 13.47
C GLU A 713 25.24 -17.35 13.04
N TYR A 714 25.87 -16.52 13.89
CA TYR A 714 27.19 -15.95 13.58
C TYR A 714 28.29 -17.03 13.54
N GLY A 715 28.18 -18.07 14.35
CA GLY A 715 29.09 -19.22 14.34
C GLY A 715 29.00 -20.01 13.03
N GLN A 716 27.79 -20.20 12.50
CA GLN A 716 27.58 -20.80 11.18
C GLN A 716 28.22 -19.95 10.08
N ALA A 717 28.04 -18.63 10.12
CA ALA A 717 28.64 -17.72 9.15
C ALA A 717 30.18 -17.77 9.15
N LEU A 718 30.81 -17.69 10.33
CA LEU A 718 32.27 -17.80 10.48
C LEU A 718 32.81 -19.16 9.98
N SER A 719 32.09 -20.24 10.28
CA SER A 719 32.46 -21.59 9.82
C SER A 719 32.47 -21.69 8.30
N LEU A 720 31.45 -21.15 7.62
CA LEU A 720 31.36 -21.14 6.16
C LEU A 720 32.46 -20.29 5.50
N LEU A 721 32.83 -19.17 6.14
CA LEU A 721 33.81 -18.24 5.56
C LEU A 721 35.24 -18.77 5.57
N GLN A 722 35.57 -19.68 6.48
CA GLN A 722 36.89 -20.32 6.56
C GLN A 722 38.02 -19.28 6.57
N GLY A 723 37.95 -18.35 7.52
CA GLY A 723 39.02 -17.38 7.80
C GLY A 723 39.02 -16.17 6.88
N ARG A 724 38.12 -16.14 5.90
CA ARG A 724 37.82 -14.95 5.10
C ARG A 724 37.14 -13.87 5.96
N PRO A 725 37.28 -12.58 5.59
CA PRO A 725 36.68 -11.48 6.34
C PRO A 725 35.18 -11.63 6.55
N PHE A 726 34.74 -11.33 7.78
CA PHE A 726 33.35 -11.32 8.20
C PHE A 726 33.03 -9.99 8.88
N VAL A 727 32.53 -9.03 8.11
CA VAL A 727 32.09 -7.71 8.61
C VAL A 727 30.63 -7.79 9.02
N VAL A 728 30.37 -7.67 10.31
CA VAL A 728 29.01 -7.64 10.87
C VAL A 728 28.63 -6.22 11.25
N ARG A 729 27.50 -5.75 10.71
CA ARG A 729 26.88 -4.50 11.15
C ARG A 729 26.03 -4.79 12.38
N THR A 730 26.23 -4.03 13.46
CA THR A 730 25.31 -4.07 14.60
C THR A 730 23.92 -3.60 14.16
N LEU A 731 22.91 -3.84 15.00
CA LEU A 731 21.50 -3.64 14.63
C LEU A 731 21.22 -2.21 14.10
N ASP A 732 20.78 -2.09 12.84
CA ASP A 732 20.26 -0.87 12.21
C ASP A 732 18.77 -1.04 11.88
N VAL A 733 17.95 -0.93 12.93
CA VAL A 733 16.49 -0.79 12.83
C VAL A 733 16.06 0.59 13.31
N GLY A 734 14.86 1.02 12.89
CA GLY A 734 14.27 2.32 13.17
C GLY A 734 12.77 2.29 12.87
N GLY A 735 12.09 3.44 12.92
CA GLY A 735 10.64 3.52 12.68
C GLY A 735 10.17 2.99 11.31
N ASP A 736 11.06 2.90 10.32
CA ASP A 736 10.80 2.30 9.00
C ASP A 736 10.86 0.77 8.99
N LYS A 737 11.45 0.16 10.02
CA LYS A 737 11.67 -1.29 10.17
C LYS A 737 11.35 -1.72 11.61
N PRO A 738 10.07 -1.65 12.04
CA PRO A 738 9.71 -1.91 13.42
C PRO A 738 9.97 -3.38 13.79
N LEU A 739 10.58 -3.60 14.95
CA LEU A 739 10.65 -4.92 15.58
C LEU A 739 9.45 -5.07 16.53
N PRO A 740 8.58 -6.09 16.39
CA PRO A 740 7.34 -6.20 17.18
C PRO A 740 7.52 -6.16 18.70
N TYR A 741 8.69 -6.63 19.18
CA TYR A 741 9.04 -6.71 20.59
C TYR A 741 9.89 -5.52 21.09
N LEU A 742 10.18 -4.55 20.22
CA LEU A 742 10.89 -3.32 20.56
C LEU A 742 9.96 -2.14 20.23
N PRO A 743 9.03 -1.77 21.13
CA PRO A 743 8.09 -0.69 20.88
C PRO A 743 8.84 0.63 20.75
N MET A 744 8.78 1.22 19.56
CA MET A 744 9.34 2.54 19.26
C MET A 744 8.18 3.52 19.08
N GLU A 745 8.37 4.76 19.53
CA GLU A 745 7.41 5.83 19.24
C GLU A 745 7.37 6.11 17.74
N THR A 746 6.20 6.44 17.22
CA THR A 746 6.04 6.85 15.82
C THR A 746 6.72 8.21 15.61
N GLU A 747 7.62 8.30 14.63
CA GLU A 747 8.30 9.54 14.27
C GLU A 747 7.80 10.08 12.93
N GLU A 748 7.68 11.42 12.80
CA GLU A 748 7.32 12.05 11.52
C GLU A 748 8.32 11.73 10.40
N ASN A 749 9.61 11.58 10.76
CA ASN A 749 10.69 11.29 9.84
C ASN A 749 11.56 10.14 10.37
N PRO A 750 11.15 8.87 10.19
CA PRO A 750 11.88 7.71 10.71
C PRO A 750 13.34 7.65 10.26
N PHE A 751 13.64 8.08 9.03
CA PHE A 751 15.00 8.15 8.52
C PHE A 751 15.88 9.16 9.26
N LEU A 752 15.32 10.19 9.90
CA LEU A 752 16.09 11.20 10.65
C LEU A 752 16.06 10.98 12.16
N GLY A 753 15.31 9.98 12.63
CA GLY A 753 14.98 9.75 14.03
C GLY A 753 15.85 8.72 14.77
N ILE A 754 15.20 7.93 15.62
CA ILE A 754 15.83 6.91 16.49
C ILE A 754 16.09 5.64 15.69
N ARG A 755 17.32 5.49 15.20
CA ARG A 755 17.80 4.28 14.50
C ARG A 755 19.29 4.02 14.69
N GLY A 756 19.72 2.79 14.39
CA GLY A 756 21.13 2.38 14.40
C GLY A 756 21.85 2.63 15.74
N ALA A 757 22.97 3.36 15.72
CA ALA A 757 23.72 3.73 16.93
C ALA A 757 22.85 4.41 18.00
N ARG A 758 21.91 5.28 17.62
CA ARG A 758 21.05 5.99 18.58
C ARG A 758 20.12 5.02 19.31
N LEU A 759 19.55 4.08 18.59
CA LEU A 759 18.73 3.01 19.17
C LEU A 759 19.58 2.13 20.10
N SER A 760 20.78 1.77 19.67
CA SER A 760 21.71 0.96 20.46
C SER A 760 22.10 1.64 21.78
N ARG A 761 22.19 2.98 21.79
CA ARG A 761 22.42 3.78 23.01
C ARG A 761 21.17 3.86 23.90
N LEU A 762 19.98 3.89 23.30
CA LEU A 762 18.71 3.85 24.04
C LEU A 762 18.46 2.47 24.69
N TYR A 763 18.89 1.40 24.02
CA TYR A 763 18.76 0.01 24.47
C TYR A 763 20.13 -0.69 24.60
N PRO A 764 21.00 -0.23 25.52
CA PRO A 764 22.40 -0.67 25.59
C PRO A 764 22.54 -2.16 25.91
N ASP A 765 21.61 -2.75 26.65
CA ASP A 765 21.67 -4.16 27.00
C ASP A 765 21.43 -5.07 25.78
N MET A 766 20.63 -4.62 24.81
CA MET A 766 20.40 -5.34 23.55
C MET A 766 21.68 -5.34 22.71
N LEU A 767 22.36 -4.18 22.61
CA LEU A 767 23.66 -4.10 21.96
C LEU A 767 24.69 -4.99 22.66
N LYS A 768 24.77 -4.95 23.99
CA LYS A 768 25.72 -5.78 24.76
C LYS A 768 25.52 -7.27 24.49
N ARG A 769 24.26 -7.75 24.44
CA ARG A 769 23.94 -9.15 24.08
C ARG A 769 24.38 -9.49 22.65
N GLN A 770 24.20 -8.57 21.70
CA GLN A 770 24.69 -8.75 20.32
C GLN A 770 26.22 -8.87 20.27
N LEU A 771 26.93 -7.95 20.93
CA LEU A 771 28.38 -7.94 21.01
C LEU A 771 28.88 -9.21 21.71
N GLU A 772 28.24 -9.64 22.81
CA GLU A 772 28.57 -10.87 23.52
C GLU A 772 28.45 -12.08 22.59
N ALA A 773 27.37 -12.14 21.79
CA ALA A 773 27.18 -13.23 20.83
C ALA A 773 28.27 -13.24 19.75
N LEU A 774 28.62 -12.08 19.18
CA LEU A 774 29.67 -11.96 18.16
C LEU A 774 31.05 -12.40 18.70
N ILE A 775 31.41 -11.94 19.89
CA ILE A 775 32.68 -12.31 20.54
C ILE A 775 32.71 -13.80 20.89
N LYS A 776 31.62 -14.37 21.44
CA LYS A 776 31.52 -15.81 21.72
C LYS A 776 31.63 -16.65 20.45
N SER A 777 30.99 -16.25 19.36
CA SER A 777 31.11 -16.95 18.07
C SER A 777 32.53 -16.91 17.51
N GLY A 778 33.19 -15.76 17.59
CA GLY A 778 34.60 -15.63 17.21
C GLY A 778 35.51 -16.53 18.05
N LEU A 779 35.41 -16.48 19.37
CA LEU A 779 36.18 -17.35 20.27
C LEU A 779 35.94 -18.84 20.01
N ALA A 780 34.70 -19.23 19.69
CA ALA A 780 34.37 -20.60 19.37
C ALA A 780 35.01 -21.07 18.05
N ALA A 781 35.16 -20.16 17.08
CA ALA A 781 35.78 -20.41 15.78
C ALA A 781 37.33 -20.37 15.83
N ASP A 782 37.95 -19.69 16.80
CA ASP A 782 39.42 -19.56 16.96
C ASP A 782 40.14 -20.83 17.47
N LYS A 783 39.57 -22.01 17.22
CA LYS A 783 40.12 -23.30 17.66
C LYS A 783 41.00 -23.98 16.61
N ASP A 784 41.00 -23.47 15.38
CA ASP A 784 41.78 -24.00 14.27
C ASP A 784 42.90 -23.01 13.92
N GLU A 785 44.16 -23.39 14.18
CA GLU A 785 45.33 -22.55 13.89
C GLU A 785 45.47 -22.20 12.40
N ASN A 786 44.90 -23.00 11.50
CA ASN A 786 44.94 -22.76 10.06
C ASN A 786 43.75 -21.92 9.57
N ASN A 787 42.78 -21.65 10.44
CA ASN A 787 41.51 -21.05 10.08
C ASN A 787 41.01 -20.09 11.17
N LYS A 788 41.85 -19.12 11.52
CA LYS A 788 41.49 -18.11 12.51
C LYS A 788 40.32 -17.26 12.02
N PRO A 789 39.35 -16.94 12.89
CA PRO A 789 38.24 -16.08 12.52
C PRO A 789 38.74 -14.68 12.19
N ASN A 790 38.20 -14.11 11.11
CA ASN A 790 38.48 -12.74 10.69
C ASN A 790 37.22 -11.89 10.91
N LEU A 791 36.88 -11.68 12.18
CA LEU A 791 35.69 -10.93 12.59
C LEU A 791 35.98 -9.43 12.58
N LYS A 792 35.07 -8.68 11.98
CA LYS A 792 35.06 -7.22 11.97
C LYS A 792 33.68 -6.75 12.42
N ILE A 793 33.59 -5.85 13.38
CA ILE A 793 32.31 -5.33 13.88
C ILE A 793 32.22 -3.86 13.51
N MET A 794 31.10 -3.45 12.90
CA MET A 794 30.85 -2.06 12.57
C MET A 794 29.52 -1.54 13.10
N PHE A 795 29.52 -0.26 13.47
CA PHE A 795 28.35 0.43 13.99
C PHE A 795 27.70 1.35 12.94
N PRO A 796 26.38 1.29 12.75
CA PRO A 796 25.62 2.12 11.82
C PRO A 796 25.24 3.48 12.44
N MET A 797 24.93 4.46 11.59
CA MET A 797 24.28 5.74 11.93
C MET A 797 25.02 6.61 12.96
N ILE A 798 26.35 6.49 13.04
CA ILE A 798 27.18 7.37 13.88
C ILE A 798 27.27 8.74 13.23
N CYS A 799 26.97 9.80 13.99
CA CYS A 799 27.09 11.18 13.51
C CYS A 799 28.07 12.04 14.31
N ASP A 800 28.40 11.64 15.53
CA ASP A 800 29.25 12.39 16.47
C ASP A 800 30.27 11.46 17.18
N ILE A 801 31.45 12.01 17.50
CA ILE A 801 32.56 11.26 18.12
C ILE A 801 32.23 10.72 19.52
N HIS A 802 31.35 11.39 20.26
CA HIS A 802 30.92 10.92 21.58
C HIS A 802 30.08 9.64 21.47
N GLU A 803 29.27 9.50 20.42
CA GLU A 803 28.51 8.27 20.16
C GLU A 803 29.45 7.10 19.88
N TRP A 804 30.47 7.33 19.05
CA TRP A 804 31.50 6.34 18.77
C TRP A 804 32.21 5.88 20.05
N ARG A 805 32.70 6.80 20.87
CA ARG A 805 33.43 6.47 22.11
C ARG A 805 32.56 5.70 23.10
N GLU A 806 31.26 6.02 23.18
CA GLU A 806 30.31 5.28 24.01
C GLU A 806 30.15 3.83 23.54
N LEU A 807 29.95 3.61 22.23
CA LEU A 807 29.83 2.26 21.64
C LEU A 807 31.13 1.45 21.76
N LYS A 808 32.28 2.11 21.56
CA LYS A 808 33.60 1.52 21.76
C LYS A 808 33.80 1.09 23.21
N GLN A 809 33.39 1.92 24.17
CA GLN A 809 33.44 1.56 25.60
C GLN A 809 32.53 0.38 25.93
N MET A 810 31.29 0.36 25.43
CA MET A 810 30.37 -0.78 25.62
C MET A 810 30.98 -2.08 25.07
N THR A 811 31.69 -2.02 23.95
CA THR A 811 32.39 -3.17 23.38
C THR A 811 33.54 -3.62 24.27
N ALA A 812 34.34 -2.68 24.77
CA ALA A 812 35.43 -2.99 25.70
C ALA A 812 34.91 -3.66 26.98
N ASP A 813 33.78 -3.21 27.51
CA ASP A 813 33.15 -3.81 28.69
C ASP A 813 32.77 -5.28 28.46
N VAL A 814 32.17 -5.60 27.32
CA VAL A 814 31.79 -6.98 26.94
C VAL A 814 33.00 -7.88 26.70
N VAL A 815 34.07 -7.33 26.10
CA VAL A 815 35.30 -8.06 25.77
C VAL A 815 36.13 -8.37 27.02
N ASN A 816 36.11 -7.50 28.03
CA ASN A 816 36.77 -7.78 29.32
C ASN A 816 36.25 -9.07 29.97
N ASP A 817 34.98 -9.40 29.74
CA ASP A 817 34.36 -10.65 30.20
C ASP A 817 34.72 -11.86 29.30
N HIS A 818 35.31 -11.63 28.12
CA HIS A 818 35.55 -12.62 27.06
C HIS A 818 36.91 -12.40 26.35
N THR A 819 38.02 -12.43 27.10
CA THR A 819 39.37 -12.17 26.55
C THR A 819 39.87 -13.28 25.61
N GLY A 820 40.56 -12.91 24.52
CA GLY A 820 41.34 -13.85 23.71
C GLY A 820 41.11 -13.77 22.20
N LEU A 821 40.03 -13.11 21.75
CA LEU A 821 39.71 -12.92 20.33
C LEU A 821 40.36 -11.64 19.78
N SER A 822 40.96 -11.74 18.61
CA SER A 822 41.32 -10.57 17.79
C SER A 822 40.17 -10.25 16.84
N PHE A 823 39.74 -8.99 16.79
CA PHE A 823 38.73 -8.48 15.86
C PHE A 823 39.00 -7.00 15.58
N GLU A 824 38.50 -6.50 14.46
CA GLU A 824 38.59 -5.07 14.11
C GLU A 824 37.26 -4.37 14.44
N LEU A 825 37.35 -3.11 14.85
CA LEU A 825 36.23 -2.21 15.09
C LEU A 825 36.20 -1.08 14.07
N GLY A 826 35.07 -0.97 13.38
CA GLY A 826 34.84 0.07 12.40
C GLY A 826 33.51 0.79 12.60
N MET A 827 33.23 1.72 11.70
CA MET A 827 31.93 2.38 11.62
C MET A 827 31.44 2.50 10.19
N MET A 828 30.13 2.58 10.05
CA MET A 828 29.52 2.92 8.77
C MET A 828 29.54 4.45 8.58
N VAL A 829 30.11 4.91 7.46
CA VAL A 829 30.04 6.32 7.04
C VAL A 829 28.83 6.47 6.14
N GLU A 830 27.70 6.78 6.75
CA GLU A 830 26.42 6.97 6.06
C GLU A 830 25.76 8.31 6.37
N ILE A 831 26.30 9.07 7.34
CA ILE A 831 25.83 10.41 7.68
C ILE A 831 26.88 11.43 7.20
N PRO A 832 26.49 12.54 6.53
CA PRO A 832 27.44 13.51 6.01
C PRO A 832 28.38 14.10 7.07
N SER A 833 27.90 14.31 8.30
CA SER A 833 28.75 14.76 9.40
C SER A 833 29.89 13.80 9.71
N ALA A 834 29.68 12.48 9.59
CA ALA A 834 30.71 11.48 9.80
C ALA A 834 31.80 11.54 8.72
N ALA A 835 31.42 11.76 7.45
CA ALA A 835 32.38 11.93 6.36
C ALA A 835 33.21 13.21 6.54
N LEU A 836 32.54 14.32 6.91
CA LEU A 836 33.17 15.63 7.15
C LEU A 836 34.13 15.62 8.35
N MET A 837 33.89 14.76 9.34
CA MET A 837 34.72 14.61 10.55
C MET A 837 35.58 13.33 10.51
N SER A 838 35.74 12.71 9.34
CA SER A 838 36.43 11.42 9.20
C SER A 838 37.87 11.43 9.73
N ASP A 839 38.55 12.58 9.69
CA ASP A 839 39.88 12.81 10.25
C ASP A 839 39.92 12.72 11.78
N ILE A 840 38.82 13.07 12.45
CA ILE A 840 38.67 12.95 13.91
C ILE A 840 38.35 11.50 14.30
N PHE A 841 37.59 10.79 13.48
CA PHE A 841 37.21 9.39 13.73
C PHE A 841 38.37 8.41 13.44
N ALA A 842 39.12 8.63 12.37
CA ALA A 842 40.13 7.69 11.86
C ALA A 842 41.18 7.23 12.89
N PRO A 843 41.70 8.08 13.80
CA PRO A 843 42.65 7.64 14.84
C PRO A 843 42.08 6.63 15.85
N GLU A 844 40.75 6.49 15.95
CA GLU A 844 40.09 5.65 16.93
C GLU A 844 39.51 4.35 16.37
N LEU A 845 39.58 4.15 15.05
CA LEU A 845 38.96 3.06 14.29
C LEU A 845 40.00 2.22 13.57
N ASP A 846 39.67 0.95 13.34
CA ASP A 846 40.46 0.08 12.46
C ASP A 846 40.06 0.26 10.99
N PHE A 847 38.77 0.54 10.72
CA PHE A 847 38.25 0.72 9.36
C PHE A 847 36.97 1.56 9.27
N PHE A 848 36.67 2.02 8.06
CA PHE A 848 35.37 2.59 7.69
C PHE A 848 34.69 1.73 6.63
N SER A 849 33.36 1.72 6.63
CA SER A 849 32.57 1.21 5.50
C SER A 849 31.56 2.25 5.05
N VAL A 850 31.60 2.70 3.81
CA VAL A 850 30.66 3.74 3.32
C VAL A 850 29.35 3.10 2.91
N GLY A 851 28.26 3.48 3.60
CA GLY A 851 26.89 3.14 3.24
C GLY A 851 26.33 4.14 2.24
N THR A 852 26.64 3.99 0.93
CA THR A 852 26.29 5.02 -0.07
C THR A 852 24.79 5.25 -0.22
N ASN A 853 23.94 4.28 0.10
CA ASN A 853 22.49 4.43 0.00
C ASN A 853 21.98 5.52 0.97
N ASP A 854 22.33 5.42 2.25
CA ASP A 854 21.93 6.38 3.28
C ASP A 854 22.75 7.68 3.17
N LEU A 855 24.05 7.61 2.81
CA LEU A 855 24.86 8.81 2.55
C LEU A 855 24.30 9.67 1.42
N THR A 856 23.84 9.05 0.33
CA THR A 856 23.22 9.77 -0.79
C THR A 856 21.92 10.42 -0.36
N GLN A 857 21.06 9.69 0.34
CA GLN A 857 19.80 10.21 0.86
C GLN A 857 20.01 11.45 1.73
N TYR A 858 20.92 11.40 2.71
CA TYR A 858 21.14 12.53 3.61
C TYR A 858 21.92 13.69 2.98
N THR A 859 22.86 13.41 2.08
CA THR A 859 23.62 14.47 1.39
C THR A 859 22.73 15.22 0.41
N MET A 860 21.90 14.49 -0.35
CA MET A 860 21.01 15.06 -1.36
C MET A 860 19.70 15.57 -0.76
N ALA A 861 19.39 15.19 0.49
CA ALA A 861 18.10 15.41 1.14
C ALA A 861 16.92 14.82 0.34
N ILE A 862 17.10 13.63 -0.21
CA ILE A 862 16.11 12.93 -1.03
C ILE A 862 15.87 11.54 -0.44
N ASP A 863 14.64 11.28 0.00
CA ASP A 863 14.21 9.94 0.41
C ASP A 863 14.22 8.99 -0.79
N ARG A 864 14.94 7.87 -0.67
CA ARG A 864 15.00 6.82 -1.70
C ARG A 864 13.65 6.15 -1.96
N GLY A 865 12.73 6.18 -1.00
CA GLY A 865 11.35 5.70 -1.15
C GLY A 865 10.43 6.70 -1.85
N HIS A 866 10.89 7.93 -2.11
CA HIS A 866 10.07 8.95 -2.73
C HIS A 866 9.78 8.62 -4.22
N PRO A 867 8.52 8.57 -4.66
CA PRO A 867 8.15 8.09 -5.99
C PRO A 867 8.73 8.90 -7.15
N THR A 868 8.77 10.23 -7.02
CA THR A 868 9.29 11.12 -8.09
C THR A 868 10.77 11.49 -7.93
N LEU A 869 11.23 11.78 -6.72
CA LEU A 869 12.56 12.35 -6.47
C LEU A 869 13.68 11.31 -6.40
N SER A 870 13.37 10.04 -6.10
CA SER A 870 14.37 8.97 -6.00
C SER A 870 15.24 8.83 -7.25
N ALA A 871 14.69 9.11 -8.44
CA ALA A 871 15.43 9.12 -9.71
C ALA A 871 16.55 10.18 -9.77
N MET A 872 16.53 11.19 -8.89
CA MET A 872 17.58 12.22 -8.79
C MET A 872 18.67 11.86 -7.77
N ALA A 873 18.45 10.84 -6.92
CA ALA A 873 19.37 10.44 -5.86
C ALA A 873 20.42 9.44 -6.37
N ASP A 874 21.28 9.88 -7.28
CA ASP A 874 22.33 9.04 -7.85
C ASP A 874 23.59 8.99 -6.94
N PRO A 875 24.00 7.81 -6.43
CA PRO A 875 25.14 7.70 -5.53
C PRO A 875 26.49 8.02 -6.20
N ILE A 876 26.57 8.08 -7.54
CA ILE A 876 27.80 8.48 -8.24
C ILE A 876 28.01 10.00 -8.28
N HIS A 877 27.07 10.77 -7.73
CA HIS A 877 27.13 12.22 -7.74
C HIS A 877 28.45 12.75 -7.12
N PRO A 878 29.08 13.80 -7.70
CA PRO A 878 30.37 14.32 -7.21
C PRO A 878 30.41 14.69 -5.72
N SER A 879 29.29 15.12 -5.13
CA SER A 879 29.21 15.40 -3.68
C SER A 879 29.40 14.15 -2.81
N ILE A 880 28.96 12.98 -3.29
CA ILE A 880 29.11 11.70 -2.59
C ILE A 880 30.54 11.19 -2.78
N LEU A 881 31.07 11.25 -4.01
CA LEU A 881 32.45 10.86 -4.32
C LEU A 881 33.48 11.66 -3.52
N ARG A 882 33.25 12.97 -3.33
CA ARG A 882 34.11 13.82 -2.49
C ARG A 882 34.10 13.38 -1.03
N GLN A 883 32.94 13.03 -0.48
CA GLN A 883 32.83 12.53 0.89
C GLN A 883 33.50 11.16 1.07
N ILE A 884 33.40 10.27 0.07
CA ILE A 884 34.15 9.01 0.03
C ILE A 884 35.65 9.31 0.03
N LYS A 885 36.11 10.21 -0.85
CA LYS A 885 37.53 10.58 -0.94
C LYS A 885 38.08 11.14 0.37
N MET A 886 37.34 12.04 1.02
CA MET A 886 37.71 12.57 2.34
C MET A 886 37.87 11.44 3.36
N THR A 887 36.95 10.47 3.36
CA THR A 887 37.00 9.32 4.26
C THR A 887 38.20 8.41 3.97
N VAL A 888 38.51 8.16 2.70
CA VAL A 888 39.69 7.38 2.28
C VAL A 888 40.98 8.07 2.71
N ASP A 889 41.10 9.37 2.46
CA ASP A 889 42.30 10.14 2.84
C ASP A 889 42.55 10.11 4.34
N SER A 890 41.49 10.27 5.13
CA SER A 890 41.55 10.20 6.60
C SER A 890 41.94 8.80 7.09
N ALA A 891 41.41 7.73 6.49
CA ALA A 891 41.76 6.36 6.86
C ALA A 891 43.22 6.03 6.52
N ASP A 892 43.66 6.37 5.31
CA ASP A 892 45.02 6.13 4.83
C ASP A 892 46.06 6.88 5.69
N SER A 893 45.73 8.08 6.22
CA SER A 893 46.63 8.81 7.11
C SER A 893 46.81 8.17 8.50
N HIS A 894 45.96 7.20 8.86
CA HIS A 894 45.96 6.53 10.16
C HIS A 894 46.16 5.00 10.08
N ASN A 895 46.62 4.47 8.94
CA ASN A 895 46.76 3.03 8.67
C ASN A 895 45.45 2.23 8.75
N GLY A 896 44.29 2.91 8.67
CA GLY A 896 43.00 2.27 8.50
C GLY A 896 42.73 1.96 7.02
N TRP A 897 41.56 1.39 6.75
CA TRP A 897 41.09 1.15 5.38
C TRP A 897 39.62 1.51 5.22
N VAL A 898 39.20 1.70 3.97
CA VAL A 898 37.80 2.02 3.62
C VAL A 898 37.23 0.95 2.71
N GLY A 899 36.10 0.40 3.10
CA GLY A 899 35.19 -0.38 2.26
C GLY A 899 33.99 0.43 1.80
N VAL A 900 33.26 -0.08 0.80
CA VAL A 900 31.97 0.48 0.36
C VAL A 900 30.96 -0.65 0.22
N CYS A 901 29.84 -0.56 0.94
CA CYS A 901 28.81 -1.61 0.96
C CYS A 901 27.47 -1.21 0.32
N GLY A 902 27.35 0.04 -0.17
CA GLY A 902 26.15 0.48 -0.89
C GLY A 902 26.18 0.11 -2.38
N GLU A 903 25.09 0.39 -3.11
CA GLU A 903 24.90 -0.09 -4.49
C GLU A 903 25.97 0.41 -5.47
N LEU A 904 26.59 1.56 -5.17
CA LEU A 904 27.69 2.12 -5.94
C LEU A 904 28.87 1.14 -6.10
N ALA A 905 29.09 0.22 -5.14
CA ALA A 905 30.15 -0.79 -5.23
C ALA A 905 29.94 -1.79 -6.40
N ALA A 906 28.70 -2.00 -6.82
CA ALA A 906 28.33 -2.86 -7.95
C ALA A 906 28.14 -2.08 -9.28
N ASP A 907 28.12 -0.75 -9.22
CA ASP A 907 27.91 0.10 -10.40
C ASP A 907 29.09 -0.06 -11.37
N PRO A 908 28.86 -0.23 -12.68
CA PRO A 908 29.92 -0.45 -13.67
C PRO A 908 30.99 0.66 -13.70
N VAL A 909 30.57 1.92 -13.56
CA VAL A 909 31.43 3.11 -13.57
C VAL A 909 31.92 3.37 -12.14
N GLY A 910 31.00 3.28 -11.18
CA GLY A 910 31.24 3.48 -9.76
C GLY A 910 32.34 2.59 -9.20
N SER A 911 32.35 1.28 -9.51
CA SER A 911 33.36 0.35 -8.97
C SER A 911 34.78 0.74 -9.37
N ILE A 912 34.97 1.26 -10.60
CA ILE A 912 36.28 1.70 -11.11
C ILE A 912 36.68 3.02 -10.45
N ILE A 913 35.75 3.97 -10.33
CA ILE A 913 36.00 5.23 -9.63
C ILE A 913 36.36 4.98 -8.17
N LEU A 914 35.61 4.13 -7.46
CA LEU A 914 35.88 3.78 -6.06
C LEU A 914 37.28 3.17 -5.90
N ALA A 915 37.67 2.27 -6.82
CA ALA A 915 39.03 1.74 -6.86
C ALA A 915 40.08 2.86 -7.00
N GLY A 916 39.85 3.79 -7.94
CA GLY A 916 40.71 4.94 -8.17
C GLY A 916 40.78 5.93 -7.01
N LEU A 917 39.69 6.07 -6.24
CA LEU A 917 39.67 6.89 -5.02
C LEU A 917 40.48 6.28 -3.87
N GLY A 918 40.84 4.99 -3.96
CA GLY A 918 41.67 4.29 -2.99
C GLY A 918 40.91 3.31 -2.08
N VAL A 919 39.62 3.07 -2.33
CA VAL A 919 38.81 2.07 -1.61
C VAL A 919 39.43 0.69 -1.74
N LYS A 920 39.54 -0.03 -0.62
CA LYS A 920 40.21 -1.35 -0.55
C LYS A 920 39.24 -2.53 -0.71
N GLU A 921 37.99 -2.34 -0.28
CA GLU A 921 36.96 -3.37 -0.26
C GLU A 921 35.67 -2.89 -0.93
N LEU A 922 35.14 -3.69 -1.87
CA LEU A 922 33.83 -3.47 -2.50
C LEU A 922 32.88 -4.59 -2.09
N SER A 923 31.89 -4.25 -1.27
CA SER A 923 30.88 -5.18 -0.79
C SER A 923 29.56 -4.98 -1.51
N MET A 924 29.04 -6.04 -2.14
CA MET A 924 27.91 -5.93 -3.08
C MET A 924 26.98 -7.13 -3.08
N SER A 925 25.86 -7.04 -3.81
CA SER A 925 24.98 -8.19 -4.00
C SER A 925 25.72 -9.36 -4.66
N VAL A 926 25.41 -10.58 -4.21
CA VAL A 926 26.08 -11.83 -4.63
C VAL A 926 26.16 -11.99 -6.16
N LYS A 927 25.12 -11.56 -6.89
CA LYS A 927 25.06 -11.70 -8.36
C LYS A 927 25.99 -10.75 -9.10
N ALA A 928 26.36 -9.60 -8.50
CA ALA A 928 27.20 -8.60 -9.15
C ALA A 928 28.69 -8.97 -9.13
N ILE A 929 29.10 -9.81 -8.17
CA ILE A 929 30.50 -10.14 -7.89
C ILE A 929 31.29 -10.57 -9.14
N PRO A 930 30.84 -11.55 -9.95
CA PRO A 930 31.64 -12.00 -11.10
C PRO A 930 31.93 -10.87 -12.09
N LEU A 931 30.92 -10.05 -12.39
CA LEU A 931 31.00 -9.00 -13.39
C LEU A 931 31.87 -7.84 -12.92
N THR A 932 31.73 -7.43 -11.66
CA THR A 932 32.58 -6.39 -11.07
C THR A 932 34.04 -6.83 -11.02
N LYS A 933 34.32 -8.08 -10.63
CA LYS A 933 35.69 -8.61 -10.68
C LYS A 933 36.25 -8.65 -12.11
N SER A 934 35.42 -8.95 -13.11
CA SER A 934 35.85 -8.93 -14.52
C SER A 934 36.27 -7.53 -14.94
N ARG A 935 35.43 -6.53 -14.69
CA ARG A 935 35.70 -5.12 -15.05
C ARG A 935 36.95 -4.57 -14.38
N LEU A 936 37.14 -4.84 -13.09
CA LEU A 936 38.34 -4.39 -12.37
C LEU A 936 39.64 -4.97 -12.97
N ARG A 937 39.59 -6.16 -13.57
CA ARG A 937 40.73 -6.78 -14.27
C ARG A 937 41.01 -6.20 -15.65
N GLU A 938 40.09 -5.41 -16.20
CA GLU A 938 40.21 -4.82 -17.54
C GLU A 938 40.86 -3.43 -17.51
N VAL A 939 41.00 -2.82 -16.33
CA VAL A 939 41.56 -1.48 -16.14
C VAL A 939 42.88 -1.52 -15.37
N SER A 940 43.75 -0.52 -15.58
CA SER A 940 44.89 -0.27 -14.68
C SER A 940 44.47 0.63 -13.51
N MET A 941 45.14 0.51 -12.37
CA MET A 941 44.90 1.39 -11.23
C MET A 941 45.22 2.84 -11.58
N LYS A 942 46.23 3.08 -12.40
CA LYS A 942 46.53 4.43 -12.92
C LYS A 942 45.36 5.05 -13.68
N GLN A 943 44.68 4.29 -14.53
CA GLN A 943 43.49 4.75 -15.25
C GLN A 943 42.33 5.01 -14.31
N ALA A 944 42.09 4.09 -13.36
CA ALA A 944 41.06 4.25 -12.35
C ALA A 944 41.27 5.54 -11.52
N GLN A 945 42.51 5.84 -11.11
CA GLN A 945 42.87 7.06 -10.39
C GLN A 945 42.61 8.33 -11.20
N ALA A 946 43.01 8.36 -12.48
CA ALA A 946 42.78 9.51 -13.35
C ALA A 946 41.28 9.75 -13.60
N MET A 947 40.52 8.67 -13.81
CA MET A 947 39.06 8.72 -13.95
C MET A 947 38.38 9.21 -12.67
N ALA A 948 38.84 8.74 -11.51
CA ALA A 948 38.34 9.18 -10.21
C ALA A 948 38.63 10.67 -9.96
N GLU A 949 39.81 11.17 -10.33
CA GLU A 949 40.15 12.59 -10.26
C GLU A 949 39.21 13.43 -11.13
N ALA A 950 38.97 13.02 -12.38
CA ALA A 950 38.00 13.70 -13.25
C ALA A 950 36.58 13.68 -12.67
N ALA A 951 36.14 12.55 -12.10
CA ALA A 951 34.83 12.40 -11.48
C ALA A 951 34.61 13.35 -10.29
N LEU A 952 35.64 13.60 -9.48
CA LEU A 952 35.58 14.53 -8.34
C LEU A 952 35.32 15.99 -8.77
N TYR A 953 35.72 16.37 -9.99
CA TYR A 953 35.57 17.73 -10.54
C TYR A 953 34.42 17.86 -11.55
N ALA A 954 33.70 16.78 -11.85
CA ALA A 954 32.53 16.83 -12.70
C ALA A 954 31.40 17.69 -12.08
N GLU A 955 30.56 18.27 -12.93
CA GLU A 955 29.47 19.16 -12.51
C GLU A 955 28.18 18.43 -12.10
N SER A 956 28.03 17.16 -12.46
CA SER A 956 26.82 16.36 -12.23
C SER A 956 27.08 14.86 -12.26
N ALA A 957 26.15 14.07 -11.71
CA ALA A 957 26.18 12.60 -11.83
C ALA A 957 26.19 12.14 -13.30
N GLN A 958 25.45 12.82 -14.18
CA GLN A 958 25.43 12.52 -15.61
C GLN A 958 26.81 12.71 -16.25
N ALA A 959 27.53 13.78 -15.89
CA ALA A 959 28.89 14.02 -16.37
C ALA A 959 29.85 12.93 -15.87
N VAL A 960 29.70 12.46 -14.62
CA VAL A 960 30.51 11.34 -14.10
C VAL A 960 30.21 10.04 -14.85
N ARG A 961 28.94 9.71 -15.08
CA ARG A 961 28.54 8.50 -15.83
C ARG A 961 29.02 8.48 -17.28
N ALA A 962 29.31 9.64 -17.86
CA ALA A 962 29.83 9.74 -19.21
C ALA A 962 31.34 9.41 -19.32
N LEU A 963 32.06 9.36 -18.20
CA LEU A 963 33.49 9.03 -18.17
C LEU A 963 33.70 7.56 -18.52
N LYS A 964 34.72 7.27 -19.34
CA LYS A 964 35.13 5.90 -19.66
C LYS A 964 36.60 5.68 -19.29
N PRO A 965 36.97 4.45 -18.86
CA PRO A 965 38.37 4.13 -18.61
C PRO A 965 39.28 4.32 -19.83
N GLU A 966 38.73 4.17 -21.05
CA GLU A 966 39.50 4.35 -22.29
C GLU A 966 39.92 5.81 -22.56
N ASP A 967 39.30 6.78 -21.88
CA ASP A 967 39.62 8.21 -22.02
C ASP A 967 40.88 8.61 -21.23
N PHE A 968 41.46 7.70 -20.43
CA PHE A 968 42.59 7.90 -19.52
C PHE A 968 43.69 6.84 -19.72
#